data_AF-A0A1D6HJF1-F1
#
_entry.id   AF-A0A1D6HJF1-F1
#
_cell.length_a   1.000
_cell.length_b   1.000
_cell.length_c   1.000
_cell.angle_alpha   90.00
_cell.angle_beta   90.00
_cell.angle_gamma   90.00
#
_symmetry.space_group_name_H-M   'P 1'
#
loop_
_entity.id
_entity.type
_entity.pdbx_description
1 polymer ?
#
loop_
_entity_poly.entity_id
_entity_poly.type
_entity_poly.pdbx_seq_one_letter_code
_entity_poly.pdbx_strand_id
1 'polypeptide(L)'
;MVNWLVNWDQRPQGMDETDTMQTCRLEKPLHEWMHLCLDVIWILVNEDKCRIPFYELVRCNLQFLENIPDDEALVSIIMEIHRRRDMVCMHMQMLDQHLHCPTFGTHRFLSQSYPSIAGESVTNLRYSPITYPSVLGEPLHGEDLANSIPKGGLDWERALRCLRHALRTTPSPDWWRRVLLVAPCYRSQSQQSSTPGAVFSPDMIGEAVADRTIELLKLTNSETQCWQDWLLFADIFFFLMKSGCIDFLDFVDKLASRVTNSDQQILRSNHVTWLLAQIIRIEIVMNTLSSDPRKVDTTRKIISFHKEDKSLDANNIGPQSILLDFISSSQTLRIWSFNTSIREHLNSDQLQKGKQIDEWWKQMMKASGERMIDFTNLDERATGMFWVLSFTMAQPACEAVMNWFTSAGMADLIQGPNMQPSERIMMMRETYPLSMSLLSGLSINLCLKLAYQLEETIFLGQAVPSIAMVETYVRLLLIAPHSLFRPHFTALTQRSPSILSKSGVSLLLLEILNYRLLPLYRYHGKSKALMYDVTKIISMIKGKRGEHRLFRLAENLCMNLILSLKDFFFVKKELKGPTEFTETLNRITIISLAITIKTRGIAEVEHMIYLQPLLEQIMATSQHTWSEKTLRYFPPLIRDFLMGRVDKRGLAIQAWQQAETTVINQCNQLLSPSAEPNYVMTYLSHSFPQHRQYLCAGAWMLMNGHLEINSANLARVLREFSPEEVTANIYTVVDVLLHHIQCEVQRGHLAQDLLSKAITNLSFFIWTHELLPLDILLLALIDRDDDPYALRLVDQF
;
A
#
# COMPACT_ATOMS: atom_id res chain seq x y z
N MET A 1 0.68 10.78 36.69
CA MET A 1 0.98 10.77 35.25
C MET A 1 0.39 9.54 34.57
N VAL A 2 0.86 8.32 34.84
CA VAL A 2 0.27 7.08 34.27
C VAL A 2 -1.22 6.92 34.59
N ASN A 3 -1.62 7.17 35.84
CA ASN A 3 -3.04 7.12 36.25
C ASN A 3 -3.94 8.19 35.60
N TRP A 4 -3.37 9.27 35.05
CA TRP A 4 -4.12 10.30 34.31
C TRP A 4 -4.25 9.89 32.84
N LEU A 5 -3.15 9.47 32.21
CA LEU A 5 -3.13 8.93 30.83
C LEU A 5 -4.09 7.76 30.60
N VAL A 6 -4.37 6.98 31.64
CA VAL A 6 -5.30 5.84 31.56
C VAL A 6 -6.78 6.27 31.75
N ASN A 7 -7.05 7.40 32.40
CA ASN A 7 -8.40 7.78 32.84
C ASN A 7 -8.90 9.12 32.29
N TRP A 8 -8.13 9.79 31.43
CA TRP A 8 -8.46 11.13 30.93
C TRP A 8 -9.71 11.19 30.04
N ASP A 9 -10.09 10.07 29.44
CA ASP A 9 -11.31 9.93 28.61
C ASP A 9 -12.55 9.51 29.41
N GLN A 10 -12.41 9.22 30.71
CA GLN A 10 -13.54 8.84 31.55
C GLN A 10 -14.30 10.07 32.03
N ARG A 11 -15.36 10.46 31.32
CA ARG A 11 -16.38 11.34 31.93
C ARG A 11 -17.03 10.59 33.10
N PRO A 12 -17.14 11.20 34.30
CA PRO A 12 -17.87 10.58 35.39
C PRO A 12 -19.34 10.44 34.98
N GLN A 13 -19.80 9.21 34.80
CA GLN A 13 -21.21 8.92 34.54
C GLN A 13 -22.03 9.23 35.80
N GLY A 14 -22.94 10.19 35.71
CA GLY A 14 -24.02 10.40 36.69
C GLY A 14 -24.07 11.76 37.39
N MET A 15 -24.19 12.87 36.65
CA MET A 15 -24.67 14.14 37.23
C MET A 15 -25.67 14.83 36.29
N ASP A 16 -26.80 15.25 36.87
CA ASP A 16 -27.90 15.96 36.20
C ASP A 16 -27.47 17.32 35.65
N GLU A 17 -28.20 17.80 34.63
CA GLU A 17 -27.93 18.97 33.78
C GLU A 17 -27.80 20.33 34.51
N THR A 18 -27.93 20.38 35.83
CA THR A 18 -27.94 21.63 36.62
C THR A 18 -26.56 22.07 37.14
N ASP A 19 -25.52 21.24 37.08
CA ASP A 19 -24.17 21.55 37.60
C ASP A 19 -23.14 21.99 36.54
N THR A 20 -23.57 22.30 35.32
CA THR A 20 -22.72 22.73 34.19
C THR A 20 -21.94 24.04 34.43
N MET A 21 -22.34 24.86 35.40
CA MET A 21 -21.58 26.08 35.76
C MET A 21 -20.39 25.84 36.71
N GLN A 22 -20.32 24.71 37.43
CA GLN A 22 -19.17 24.40 38.30
C GLN A 22 -18.04 23.68 37.55
N THR A 23 -18.34 22.88 36.52
CA THR A 23 -17.35 22.15 35.69
C THR A 23 -16.44 23.07 34.90
N CYS A 24 -16.93 24.21 34.39
CA CYS A 24 -16.12 25.17 33.64
C CYS A 24 -14.99 25.82 34.49
N ARG A 25 -15.10 25.80 35.84
CA ARG A 25 -14.01 26.22 36.74
C ARG A 25 -12.98 25.11 37.03
N LEU A 26 -13.33 23.83 36.85
CA LEU A 26 -12.44 22.69 37.06
C LEU A 26 -11.60 22.33 35.81
N GLU A 27 -12.05 22.68 34.61
CA GLU A 27 -11.32 22.43 33.35
C GLU A 27 -10.08 23.34 33.17
N LYS A 28 -10.11 24.59 33.66
CA LYS A 28 -8.97 25.52 33.58
C LYS A 28 -7.70 25.01 34.31
N PRO A 29 -7.78 24.53 35.56
CA PRO A 29 -6.64 23.92 36.26
C PRO A 29 -6.07 22.68 35.56
N LEU A 30 -6.92 21.90 34.89
CA LEU A 30 -6.52 20.67 34.20
C LEU A 30 -5.76 20.96 32.89
N HIS A 31 -6.20 21.97 32.12
CA HIS A 31 -5.47 22.42 30.93
C HIS A 31 -4.11 23.03 31.28
N GLU A 32 -4.02 23.86 32.32
CA GLU A 32 -2.73 24.42 32.77
C GLU A 32 -1.77 23.32 33.26
N TRP A 33 -2.27 22.31 33.96
CA TRP A 33 -1.45 21.16 34.39
C TRP A 33 -0.98 20.31 33.21
N MET A 34 -1.80 20.13 32.18
CA MET A 34 -1.43 19.44 30.95
C MET A 34 -0.30 20.20 30.24
N HIS A 35 -0.43 21.51 30.07
CA HIS A 35 0.61 22.37 29.47
C HIS A 35 1.92 22.35 30.26
N LEU A 36 1.86 22.40 31.59
CA LEU A 36 3.04 22.23 32.45
C LEU A 36 3.69 20.84 32.31
N CYS A 37 2.90 19.78 32.13
CA CYS A 37 3.42 18.44 31.88
C CYS A 37 4.07 18.33 30.48
N LEU A 38 3.47 18.94 29.46
CA LEU A 38 4.01 19.01 28.11
C LEU A 38 5.32 19.81 28.08
N ASP A 39 5.41 20.92 28.80
CA ASP A 39 6.64 21.71 28.96
C ASP A 39 7.76 20.89 29.62
N VAL A 40 7.44 20.14 30.68
CA VAL A 40 8.41 19.24 31.32
C VAL A 40 8.86 18.14 30.35
N ILE A 41 7.94 17.54 29.59
CA ILE A 41 8.28 16.55 28.55
C ILE A 41 9.19 17.21 27.50
N TRP A 42 8.88 18.41 27.04
CA TRP A 42 9.68 19.12 26.05
C TRP A 42 11.10 19.41 26.56
N ILE A 43 11.23 19.81 27.82
CA ILE A 43 12.52 20.02 28.49
C ILE A 43 13.32 18.71 28.61
N LEU A 44 12.66 17.59 28.87
CA LEU A 44 13.30 16.27 28.98
C LEU A 44 13.76 15.70 27.62
N VAL A 45 13.13 16.14 26.53
CA VAL A 45 13.26 15.63 25.16
C VAL A 45 14.08 16.56 24.24
N ASN A 46 14.36 17.77 24.71
CA ASN A 46 15.09 18.80 23.99
C ASN A 46 16.46 18.28 23.48
N GLU A 47 16.72 18.46 22.18
CA GLU A 47 17.86 17.82 21.45
C GLU A 47 19.22 18.15 22.08
N ASP A 48 19.35 19.33 22.69
CA ASP A 48 20.62 19.82 23.23
C ASP A 48 20.91 19.41 24.68
N LYS A 49 19.94 18.82 25.40
CA LYS A 49 20.03 18.62 26.87
C LYS A 49 19.79 17.18 27.36
N CYS A 50 19.49 16.24 26.45
CA CYS A 50 19.26 14.79 26.65
C CYS A 50 19.28 14.29 28.11
N ARG A 51 18.13 14.36 28.80
CA ARG A 51 17.99 13.76 30.14
C ARG A 51 17.26 12.41 30.13
N ILE A 52 16.47 12.12 29.10
CA ILE A 52 15.80 10.84 28.90
C ILE A 52 15.82 10.48 27.41
N PRO A 53 16.14 9.22 27.03
CA PRO A 53 16.02 8.79 25.65
C PRO A 53 14.55 8.76 25.18
N PHE A 54 14.23 9.50 24.10
CA PHE A 54 12.86 9.66 23.61
C PHE A 54 12.18 8.35 23.18
N TYR A 55 12.94 7.31 22.84
CA TYR A 55 12.38 6.01 22.47
C TYR A 55 11.63 5.31 23.61
N GLU A 56 11.88 5.67 24.88
CA GLU A 56 11.10 5.14 26.01
C GLU A 56 9.68 5.75 26.05
N LEU A 57 9.48 6.99 25.57
CA LEU A 57 8.14 7.57 25.41
C LEU A 57 7.37 6.93 24.25
N VAL A 58 8.09 6.45 23.21
CA VAL A 58 7.53 5.72 22.06
C VAL A 58 7.14 4.28 22.43
N ARG A 59 7.70 3.72 23.52
CA ARG A 59 7.44 2.36 23.98
C ARG A 59 6.18 2.22 24.83
N CYS A 60 5.64 3.31 25.35
CA CYS A 60 4.37 3.30 26.06
C CYS A 60 3.22 3.19 25.04
N ASN A 61 2.31 2.24 25.25
CA ASN A 61 1.09 2.01 24.47
C ASN A 61 0.13 3.20 24.55
N LEU A 62 0.47 4.34 23.94
CA LEU A 62 -0.43 5.46 23.70
C LEU A 62 -1.37 5.10 22.55
N GLN A 63 -2.24 4.11 22.78
CA GLN A 63 -3.30 3.66 21.88
C GLN A 63 -4.63 4.42 22.10
N PHE A 64 -4.63 5.47 22.94
CA PHE A 64 -5.83 6.27 23.20
C PHE A 64 -5.90 7.45 22.22
N LEU A 65 -6.35 7.17 21.00
CA LEU A 65 -6.35 8.12 19.88
C LEU A 65 -7.77 8.53 19.42
N GLU A 66 -8.82 8.12 20.12
CA GLU A 66 -10.20 8.38 19.66
C GLU A 66 -10.75 9.76 20.10
N ASN A 67 -10.18 10.43 21.10
CA ASN A 67 -10.71 11.71 21.61
C ASN A 67 -9.63 12.79 21.91
N ILE A 68 -8.67 13.04 21.00
CA ILE A 68 -7.68 14.12 21.18
C ILE A 68 -8.40 15.49 21.30
N PRO A 69 -8.16 16.29 22.36
CA PRO A 69 -8.69 17.64 22.43
C PRO A 69 -7.99 18.51 21.38
N ASP A 70 -8.73 19.43 20.74
CA ASP A 70 -8.21 20.43 19.79
C ASP A 70 -7.30 21.45 20.53
N ASP A 71 -6.13 21.00 20.98
CA ASP A 71 -5.10 21.81 21.66
C ASP A 71 -3.78 21.75 20.87
N GLU A 72 -3.32 22.91 20.43
CA GLU A 72 -2.18 23.10 19.54
C GLU A 72 -0.86 22.55 20.11
N ALA A 73 -0.67 22.61 21.44
CA ALA A 73 0.56 22.12 22.08
C ALA A 73 0.62 20.59 22.09
N LEU A 74 -0.53 19.93 22.27
CA LEU A 74 -0.63 18.48 22.22
C LEU A 74 -0.38 17.97 20.78
N VAL A 75 -0.94 18.64 19.78
CA VAL A 75 -0.72 18.34 18.35
C VAL A 75 0.76 18.49 17.99
N SER A 76 1.42 19.55 18.45
CA SER A 76 2.85 19.78 18.20
C SER A 76 3.73 18.65 18.75
N ILE A 77 3.43 18.17 19.97
CA ILE A 77 4.15 17.04 20.57
C ILE A 77 3.87 15.73 19.84
N ILE A 78 2.63 15.48 19.41
CA ILE A 78 2.25 14.29 18.63
C ILE A 78 2.95 14.29 17.28
N MET A 79 3.00 15.44 16.60
CA MET A 79 3.71 15.60 15.33
C MET A 79 5.22 15.38 15.49
N GLU A 80 5.82 15.83 16.59
CA GLU A 80 7.22 15.55 16.88
C GLU A 80 7.47 14.07 17.22
N ILE A 81 6.55 13.42 17.93
CA ILE A 81 6.57 11.97 18.15
C ILE A 81 6.52 11.24 16.80
N HIS A 82 5.62 11.63 15.89
CA HIS A 82 5.53 11.05 14.56
C HIS A 82 6.78 11.30 13.71
N ARG A 83 7.30 12.54 13.67
CA ARG A 83 8.53 12.90 12.96
C ARG A 83 9.73 12.08 13.46
N ARG A 84 9.88 11.95 14.77
CA ARG A 84 10.99 11.16 15.36
C ARG A 84 10.75 9.66 15.28
N ARG A 85 9.51 9.18 15.30
CA ARG A 85 9.17 7.78 15.00
C ARG A 85 9.54 7.46 13.55
N ASP A 86 9.29 8.35 12.61
CA ASP A 86 9.70 8.18 11.21
C ASP A 86 11.23 8.19 11.08
N MET A 87 11.91 9.08 11.81
CA MET A 87 13.38 9.06 11.90
C MET A 87 13.92 7.77 12.55
N VAL A 88 13.29 7.26 13.61
CA VAL A 88 13.65 5.98 14.26
C VAL A 88 13.29 4.81 13.37
N CYS A 89 12.21 4.85 12.59
CA CYS A 89 11.91 3.88 11.53
C CYS A 89 13.00 3.91 10.46
N MET A 90 13.49 5.10 10.10
CA MET A 90 14.62 5.26 9.19
C MET A 90 15.91 4.69 9.80
N HIS A 91 16.18 4.95 11.08
CA HIS A 91 17.33 4.40 11.80
C HIS A 91 17.18 2.90 12.08
N MET A 92 15.98 2.37 12.29
CA MET A 92 15.68 0.95 12.41
C MET A 92 15.76 0.25 11.06
N GLN A 93 15.45 0.93 9.95
CA GLN A 93 15.77 0.47 8.60
C GLN A 93 17.28 0.48 8.34
N MET A 94 18.06 1.37 8.96
CA MET A 94 19.53 1.30 9.01
C MET A 94 20.04 0.26 10.01
N LEU A 95 19.30 -0.01 11.09
CA LEU A 95 19.60 -1.05 12.07
C LEU A 95 19.24 -2.42 11.52
N ASP A 96 18.32 -2.54 10.57
CA ASP A 96 18.07 -3.73 9.74
C ASP A 96 19.25 -3.99 8.78
N GLN A 97 20.09 -2.97 8.52
CA GLN A 97 21.41 -3.15 7.86
C GLN A 97 22.51 -3.57 8.85
N HIS A 98 22.32 -3.37 10.16
CA HIS A 98 23.29 -3.74 11.22
C HIS A 98 22.89 -4.98 12.03
N LEU A 99 21.60 -5.36 11.99
CA LEU A 99 21.06 -6.68 12.32
C LEU A 99 21.31 -7.59 11.12
N HIS A 100 22.58 -7.64 10.70
CA HIS A 100 23.15 -8.93 10.43
C HIS A 100 22.84 -9.79 11.65
N CYS A 101 21.82 -10.65 11.53
CA CYS A 101 21.90 -11.96 12.15
C CYS A 101 23.36 -12.42 11.95
N PRO A 102 24.03 -12.98 12.95
CA PRO A 102 25.27 -13.70 12.72
C PRO A 102 24.91 -14.91 11.84
N THR A 103 24.78 -14.67 10.55
CA THR A 103 24.93 -15.67 9.52
C THR A 103 26.34 -16.20 9.74
N PHE A 104 26.42 -17.50 10.03
CA PHE A 104 27.66 -18.22 9.86
C PHE A 104 28.17 -17.91 8.44
N GLY A 105 29.24 -17.12 8.34
CA GLY A 105 29.89 -16.78 7.08
C GLY A 105 29.79 -15.32 6.64
N THR A 106 30.29 -14.37 7.43
CA THR A 106 30.97 -13.20 6.85
C THR A 106 32.41 -13.60 6.50
N HIS A 107 32.58 -14.33 5.40
CA HIS A 107 33.87 -14.36 4.73
C HIS A 107 33.87 -13.34 3.59
N ARG A 108 34.78 -12.36 3.70
CA ARG A 108 35.22 -11.53 2.59
C ARG A 108 35.75 -12.46 1.49
N PHE A 109 34.98 -12.69 0.42
CA PHE A 109 35.50 -13.40 -0.74
C PHE A 109 36.23 -12.41 -1.66
N LEU A 110 37.54 -12.60 -1.76
CA LEU A 110 38.36 -12.17 -2.88
C LEU A 110 37.88 -12.90 -4.14
N SER A 111 37.85 -12.17 -5.25
CA SER A 111 37.47 -12.63 -6.58
C SER A 111 38.20 -13.91 -7.01
N GLN A 112 37.44 -14.95 -7.35
CA GLN A 112 37.88 -15.93 -8.35
C GLN A 112 36.81 -15.99 -9.45
N SER A 113 37.22 -15.51 -10.61
CA SER A 113 36.52 -15.55 -11.89
C SER A 113 36.17 -16.98 -12.29
N TYR A 114 34.88 -17.27 -12.53
CA TYR A 114 34.45 -18.44 -13.29
C TYR A 114 34.16 -18.08 -14.75
N PRO A 115 34.49 -18.95 -15.73
CA PRO A 115 34.39 -18.63 -17.15
C PRO A 115 32.94 -18.68 -17.62
N SER A 116 32.63 -17.77 -18.55
CA SER A 116 31.44 -17.75 -19.39
C SER A 116 31.06 -19.14 -19.92
N ILE A 117 29.84 -19.61 -19.60
CA ILE A 117 29.13 -20.63 -20.37
C ILE A 117 27.91 -19.97 -21.01
N ALA A 118 27.82 -20.15 -22.32
CA ALA A 118 26.91 -19.48 -23.23
C ALA A 118 25.44 -19.91 -23.05
N GLY A 119 24.53 -18.94 -23.24
CA GLY A 119 23.34 -19.14 -24.05
C GLY A 119 22.19 -19.98 -23.49
N GLU A 120 21.66 -19.68 -22.30
CA GLU A 120 20.27 -20.03 -21.95
C GLU A 120 19.56 -18.87 -21.24
N SER A 121 18.29 -18.66 -21.58
CA SER A 121 17.44 -17.58 -21.06
C SER A 121 17.01 -17.88 -19.63
N VAL A 122 17.77 -17.39 -18.64
CA VAL A 122 17.41 -17.51 -17.23
C VAL A 122 16.36 -16.47 -16.86
N THR A 123 15.09 -16.85 -16.82
CA THR A 123 13.94 -15.98 -16.53
C THR A 123 13.70 -15.70 -15.05
N ASN A 124 14.61 -16.08 -14.14
CA ASN A 124 14.55 -15.70 -12.72
C ASN A 124 15.96 -15.74 -12.10
N LEU A 125 16.71 -14.64 -12.15
CA LEU A 125 17.90 -14.46 -11.30
C LEU A 125 17.57 -13.44 -10.20
N ARG A 126 16.86 -13.92 -9.17
CA ARG A 126 16.90 -13.31 -7.83
C ARG A 126 18.20 -13.78 -7.16
N TYR A 127 18.77 -12.90 -6.31
CA TYR A 127 19.91 -13.08 -5.39
C TYR A 127 20.60 -14.45 -5.44
N SER A 128 21.93 -14.45 -5.66
CA SER A 128 22.76 -15.65 -5.58
C SER A 128 22.33 -16.49 -4.37
N PRO A 129 21.86 -17.72 -4.58
CA PRO A 129 21.48 -18.58 -3.47
C PRO A 129 22.65 -18.72 -2.52
N ILE A 130 22.35 -18.83 -1.22
CA ILE A 130 23.34 -19.28 -0.24
C ILE A 130 23.77 -20.68 -0.70
N THR A 131 24.90 -20.73 -1.40
CA THR A 131 25.52 -21.95 -1.93
C THR A 131 26.81 -22.11 -1.17
N TYR A 132 26.86 -23.13 -0.32
CA TYR A 132 28.10 -23.50 0.35
C TYR A 132 28.92 -24.34 -0.63
N PRO A 133 30.20 -24.01 -0.87
CA PRO A 133 31.06 -24.92 -1.59
C PRO A 133 31.23 -26.18 -0.75
N SER A 134 30.93 -27.35 -1.31
CA SER A 134 31.27 -28.63 -0.67
C SER A 134 32.78 -28.79 -0.57
N VAL A 135 33.26 -29.72 0.26
CA VAL A 135 34.69 -30.07 0.36
C VAL A 135 35.30 -30.46 -1.00
N LEU A 136 34.45 -30.84 -1.97
CA LEU A 136 34.82 -31.24 -3.33
C LEU A 136 34.48 -30.18 -4.40
N GLY A 137 33.99 -28.99 -4.01
CA GLY A 137 33.71 -27.88 -4.93
C GLY A 137 32.35 -27.93 -5.64
N GLU A 138 31.48 -28.89 -5.29
CA GLU A 138 30.11 -28.96 -5.80
C GLU A 138 29.16 -28.02 -5.04
N PRO A 139 28.17 -27.41 -5.70
CA PRO A 139 27.20 -26.53 -5.04
C PRO A 139 26.26 -27.35 -4.14
N LEU A 140 26.30 -27.11 -2.83
CA LEU A 140 25.29 -27.67 -1.91
C LEU A 140 23.95 -26.96 -2.12
N HIS A 141 22.90 -27.74 -2.40
CA HIS A 141 21.55 -27.21 -2.49
C HIS A 141 21.01 -26.90 -1.09
N GLY A 142 20.29 -25.77 -0.93
CA GLY A 142 19.74 -25.35 0.36
C GLY A 142 18.83 -26.38 1.01
N GLU A 143 18.18 -27.23 0.19
CA GLU A 143 17.38 -28.34 0.66
C GLU A 143 18.19 -29.41 1.40
N ASP A 144 19.30 -29.86 0.80
CA ASP A 144 20.17 -30.87 1.39
C ASP A 144 20.78 -30.36 2.70
N LEU A 145 21.13 -29.07 2.73
CA LEU A 145 21.62 -28.41 3.93
C LEU A 145 20.57 -28.40 5.04
N ALA A 146 19.35 -27.96 4.75
CA ALA A 146 18.28 -27.88 5.75
C ALA A 146 17.89 -29.27 6.29
N ASN A 147 17.91 -30.30 5.44
CA ASN A 147 17.64 -31.68 5.84
C ASN A 147 18.81 -32.32 6.62
N SER A 148 20.04 -31.82 6.44
CA SER A 148 21.23 -32.32 7.15
C SER A 148 21.32 -31.85 8.61
N ILE A 149 20.53 -30.85 9.03
CA ILE A 149 20.57 -30.29 10.39
C ILE A 149 19.86 -31.25 11.35
N PRO A 150 20.57 -31.88 12.31
CA PRO A 150 19.98 -32.85 13.22
C PRO A 150 19.09 -32.18 14.26
N LYS A 151 17.93 -32.79 14.55
CA LYS A 151 17.00 -32.33 15.59
C LYS A 151 17.70 -32.27 16.96
N GLY A 152 17.56 -31.14 17.65
CA GLY A 152 18.18 -30.91 18.97
C GLY A 152 19.66 -30.48 18.92
N GLY A 153 20.26 -30.35 17.73
CA GLY A 153 21.58 -29.76 17.57
C GLY A 153 21.62 -28.24 17.81
N LEU A 154 22.84 -27.68 17.87
CA LEU A 154 23.04 -26.24 18.04
C LEU A 154 22.42 -25.42 16.90
N ASP A 155 22.61 -25.86 15.66
CA ASP A 155 22.09 -25.17 14.48
C ASP A 155 20.57 -25.32 14.34
N TRP A 156 20.01 -26.43 14.82
CA TRP A 156 18.57 -26.61 14.97
C TRP A 156 17.98 -25.56 15.91
N GLU A 157 18.58 -25.36 17.10
CA GLU A 157 18.11 -24.34 18.05
C GLU A 157 18.25 -22.92 17.51
N ARG A 158 19.31 -22.63 16.74
CA ARG A 158 19.46 -21.34 16.05
C ARG A 158 18.35 -21.14 15.02
N ALA A 159 18.08 -22.13 14.19
CA ALA A 159 17.01 -22.10 13.21
C ALA A 159 15.65 -21.85 13.87
N LEU A 160 15.34 -22.55 14.97
CA LEU A 160 14.11 -22.33 15.73
C LEU A 160 14.02 -20.92 16.32
N ARG A 161 15.12 -20.32 16.81
CA ARG A 161 15.11 -18.92 17.28
C ARG A 161 14.77 -17.94 16.16
N CYS A 162 15.36 -18.13 14.97
CA CYS A 162 15.05 -17.31 13.80
C CYS A 162 13.57 -17.46 13.39
N LEU A 163 13.06 -18.69 13.33
CA LEU A 163 11.66 -18.96 13.01
C LEU A 163 10.70 -18.36 14.04
N ARG A 164 10.96 -18.52 15.35
CA ARG A 164 10.17 -17.92 16.42
C ARG A 164 10.16 -16.39 16.32
N HIS A 165 11.30 -15.79 16.00
CA HIS A 165 11.37 -14.34 15.79
C HIS A 165 10.52 -13.92 14.58
N ALA A 166 10.68 -14.59 13.44
CA ALA A 166 9.89 -14.34 12.23
C ALA A 166 8.38 -14.50 12.45
N LEU A 167 7.96 -15.52 13.22
CA LEU A 167 6.54 -15.71 13.56
C LEU A 167 5.96 -14.57 14.44
N ARG A 168 6.81 -13.83 15.17
CA ARG A 168 6.41 -12.65 15.96
C ARG A 168 6.47 -11.35 15.16
N THR A 169 7.44 -11.21 14.26
CA THR A 169 7.68 -9.96 13.51
C THR A 169 7.04 -9.94 12.12
N THR A 170 6.42 -11.03 11.69
CA THR A 170 5.64 -11.13 10.44
C THR A 170 6.41 -10.58 9.23
N PRO A 171 7.57 -11.17 8.84
CA PRO A 171 8.31 -10.68 7.68
C PRO A 171 7.52 -10.95 6.40
N SER A 172 7.90 -10.26 5.33
CA SER A 172 7.18 -10.32 4.05
C SER A 172 7.13 -11.76 3.48
N PRO A 173 6.08 -12.12 2.72
CA PRO A 173 5.99 -13.44 2.08
C PRO A 173 7.18 -13.77 1.18
N ASP A 174 7.85 -12.77 0.61
CA ASP A 174 9.04 -12.96 -0.22
C ASP A 174 10.26 -13.39 0.60
N TRP A 175 10.34 -13.04 1.88
CA TRP A 175 11.34 -13.60 2.79
C TRP A 175 11.05 -15.08 3.05
N TRP A 176 9.81 -15.40 3.42
CA TRP A 176 9.39 -16.78 3.67
C TRP A 176 9.64 -17.70 2.46
N ARG A 177 9.27 -17.29 1.25
CA ARG A 177 9.53 -18.08 0.02
C ARG A 177 11.00 -18.40 -0.23
N ARG A 178 11.94 -17.59 0.28
CA ARG A 178 13.38 -17.83 0.10
C ARG A 178 13.94 -18.84 1.09
N VAL A 179 13.35 -18.93 2.28
CA VAL A 179 13.94 -19.65 3.42
C VAL A 179 13.24 -20.96 3.73
N LEU A 180 12.05 -21.22 3.18
CA LEU A 180 11.23 -22.40 3.50
C LEU A 180 11.36 -23.52 2.49
N LEU A 181 11.33 -24.76 2.98
CA LEU A 181 11.12 -25.97 2.18
C LEU A 181 9.66 -26.42 2.21
N VAL A 182 9.19 -26.98 1.10
CA VAL A 182 7.87 -27.64 0.98
C VAL A 182 7.93 -29.04 1.60
N ALA A 183 6.89 -29.41 2.34
CA ALA A 183 6.76 -30.71 2.99
C ALA A 183 6.78 -31.85 1.95
N PRO A 184 7.54 -32.94 2.20
CA PRO A 184 7.69 -34.04 1.24
C PRO A 184 6.37 -34.64 0.75
N CYS A 185 5.37 -34.74 1.63
CA CYS A 185 4.05 -35.28 1.34
C CYS A 185 3.23 -34.46 0.33
N TYR A 186 3.61 -33.20 0.09
CA TYR A 186 2.93 -32.29 -0.84
C TYR A 186 3.72 -32.01 -2.11
N ARG A 187 4.85 -32.69 -2.32
CA ARG A 187 5.64 -32.55 -3.55
C ARG A 187 4.98 -33.31 -4.70
N SER A 188 4.72 -32.64 -5.83
CA SER A 188 4.35 -33.32 -7.06
C SER A 188 5.61 -33.96 -7.68
N GLN A 189 5.51 -35.23 -8.10
CA GLN A 189 6.64 -36.07 -8.54
C GLN A 189 7.36 -35.61 -9.83
N SER A 190 7.14 -34.39 -10.34
CA SER A 190 7.72 -34.00 -11.64
C SER A 190 8.10 -32.52 -11.86
N GLN A 191 7.92 -31.57 -10.93
CA GLN A 191 8.03 -30.15 -11.32
C GLN A 191 8.64 -29.12 -10.35
N GLN A 192 9.46 -29.48 -9.36
CA GLN A 192 10.22 -28.46 -8.63
C GLN A 192 11.71 -28.80 -8.58
N SER A 193 12.47 -28.10 -9.43
CA SER A 193 13.90 -27.90 -9.21
C SER A 193 14.11 -27.33 -7.80
N SER A 194 15.15 -27.80 -7.11
CA SER A 194 15.53 -27.37 -5.76
C SER A 194 15.46 -25.84 -5.64
N THR A 195 14.70 -25.29 -4.69
CA THR A 195 14.63 -23.83 -4.49
C THR A 195 15.98 -23.36 -3.94
N PRO A 196 16.79 -22.62 -4.72
CA PRO A 196 18.14 -22.29 -4.29
C PRO A 196 18.07 -21.31 -3.10
N GLY A 197 18.67 -21.66 -1.97
CA GLY A 197 18.74 -20.82 -0.77
C GLY A 197 17.73 -21.10 0.36
N ALA A 198 16.88 -22.13 0.24
CA ALA A 198 16.04 -22.57 1.36
C ALA A 198 16.89 -23.04 2.56
N VAL A 199 16.44 -22.74 3.79
CA VAL A 199 17.24 -22.93 5.03
C VAL A 199 16.49 -23.71 6.10
N PHE A 200 15.15 -23.68 6.09
CA PHE A 200 14.31 -24.29 7.12
C PHE A 200 13.54 -25.49 6.58
N SER A 201 13.69 -26.62 7.27
CA SER A 201 12.94 -27.83 6.95
C SER A 201 11.49 -27.76 7.45
N PRO A 202 10.57 -28.53 6.86
CA PRO A 202 9.17 -28.62 7.31
C PRO A 202 9.05 -29.00 8.78
N ASP A 203 9.96 -29.84 9.29
CA ASP A 203 10.00 -30.22 10.71
C ASP A 203 10.33 -29.04 11.61
N MET A 204 11.31 -28.21 11.26
CA MET A 204 11.65 -26.99 12.02
C MET A 204 10.47 -26.02 12.06
N ILE A 205 9.79 -25.86 10.93
CA ILE A 205 8.64 -24.96 10.79
C ILE A 205 7.49 -25.49 11.64
N GLY A 206 7.15 -26.78 11.54
CA GLY A 206 6.10 -27.41 12.34
C GLY A 206 6.34 -27.26 13.84
N GLU A 207 7.59 -27.45 14.30
CA GLU A 207 7.97 -27.26 15.71
C GLU A 207 7.88 -25.79 16.15
N ALA A 208 8.36 -24.85 15.35
CA ALA A 208 8.27 -23.42 15.67
C ALA A 208 6.83 -22.90 15.70
N VAL A 209 5.97 -23.40 14.81
CA VAL A 209 4.54 -23.06 14.78
C VAL A 209 3.81 -23.66 15.98
N ALA A 210 4.12 -24.90 16.35
CA ALA A 210 3.58 -25.49 17.59
C ALA A 210 4.05 -24.72 18.83
N ASP A 211 5.32 -24.28 18.89
CA ASP A 211 5.83 -23.44 19.98
C ASP A 211 5.05 -22.13 20.08
N ARG A 212 4.82 -21.45 18.94
CA ARG A 212 4.09 -20.18 18.90
C ARG A 212 2.63 -20.34 19.33
N THR A 213 1.96 -21.42 18.92
CA THR A 213 0.59 -21.72 19.38
C THR A 213 0.53 -21.88 20.90
N ILE A 214 1.47 -22.62 21.50
CA ILE A 214 1.53 -22.81 22.96
C ILE A 214 1.89 -21.50 23.69
N GLU A 215 2.80 -20.69 23.13
CA GLU A 215 3.12 -19.36 23.66
C GLU A 215 1.88 -18.46 23.71
N LEU A 216 1.12 -18.38 22.61
CA LEU A 216 -0.11 -17.58 22.55
C LEU A 216 -1.17 -18.06 23.53
N LEU A 217 -1.34 -19.38 23.69
CA LEU A 217 -2.25 -19.93 24.70
C LEU A 217 -1.87 -19.52 26.13
N LYS A 218 -0.57 -19.52 26.44
CA LYS A 218 -0.10 -19.05 27.75
C LYS A 218 -0.39 -17.56 27.96
N LEU A 219 -0.23 -16.73 26.92
CA LEU A 219 -0.57 -15.31 26.97
C LEU A 219 -2.07 -15.05 27.12
N THR A 220 -2.91 -15.86 26.46
CA THR A 220 -4.37 -15.79 26.63
C THR A 220 -4.77 -16.11 28.07
N ASN A 221 -4.07 -17.04 28.72
CA ASN A 221 -4.36 -17.42 30.10
C ASN A 221 -3.85 -16.40 31.15
N SER A 222 -3.00 -15.44 30.76
CA SER A 222 -2.46 -14.40 31.64
C SER A 222 -3.26 -13.09 31.60
N GLU A 223 -4.53 -13.13 31.19
CA GLU A 223 -5.45 -11.97 31.10
C GLU A 223 -4.93 -10.82 30.22
N THR A 224 -3.92 -11.07 29.39
CA THR A 224 -3.38 -10.09 28.45
C THR A 224 -4.19 -10.11 27.17
N GLN A 225 -4.69 -8.96 26.71
CA GLN A 225 -5.41 -8.87 25.43
C GLN A 225 -4.47 -9.21 24.27
N CYS A 226 -4.55 -10.44 23.77
CA CYS A 226 -3.66 -11.00 22.73
C CYS A 226 -4.40 -11.34 21.43
N TRP A 227 -5.62 -10.83 21.24
CA TRP A 227 -6.42 -11.11 20.04
C TRP A 227 -5.70 -10.68 18.75
N GLN A 228 -5.05 -9.53 18.77
CA GLN A 228 -4.28 -9.04 17.62
C GLN A 228 -3.11 -9.97 17.27
N ASP A 229 -2.43 -10.54 18.27
CA ASP A 229 -1.35 -11.51 18.04
C ASP A 229 -1.88 -12.82 17.42
N TRP A 230 -3.08 -13.25 17.83
CA TRP A 230 -3.76 -14.39 17.22
C TRP A 230 -4.16 -14.12 15.77
N LEU A 231 -4.64 -12.92 15.44
CA LEU A 231 -4.96 -12.51 14.07
C LEU A 231 -3.70 -12.52 13.18
N LEU A 232 -2.62 -11.87 13.62
CA LEU A 232 -1.35 -11.83 12.88
C LEU A 232 -0.76 -13.23 12.68
N PHE A 233 -0.83 -14.09 13.71
CA PHE A 233 -0.37 -15.46 13.62
C PHE A 233 -1.23 -16.30 12.69
N ALA A 234 -2.56 -16.12 12.70
CA ALA A 234 -3.47 -16.84 11.82
C ALA A 234 -3.16 -16.59 10.32
N ASP A 235 -2.77 -15.38 9.96
CA ASP A 235 -2.36 -15.05 8.58
C ASP A 235 -1.11 -15.81 8.14
N ILE A 236 -0.06 -15.84 8.99
CA ILE A 236 1.17 -16.59 8.69
C ILE A 236 0.87 -18.10 8.69
N PHE A 237 0.11 -18.58 9.67
CA PHE A 237 -0.27 -19.98 9.78
C PHE A 237 -1.04 -20.45 8.54
N PHE A 238 -2.00 -19.64 8.08
CA PHE A 238 -2.74 -19.88 6.85
C PHE A 238 -1.81 -19.94 5.63
N PHE A 239 -0.85 -19.00 5.53
CA PHE A 239 0.16 -19.02 4.46
C PHE A 239 0.99 -20.31 4.47
N LEU A 240 1.58 -20.68 5.61
CA LEU A 240 2.44 -21.86 5.73
C LEU A 240 1.69 -23.15 5.39
N MET A 241 0.44 -23.26 5.85
CA MET A 241 -0.44 -24.40 5.53
C MET A 241 -0.82 -24.44 4.05
N LYS A 242 -1.26 -23.30 3.48
CA LYS A 242 -1.64 -23.21 2.07
C LYS A 242 -0.46 -23.49 1.13
N SER A 243 0.76 -23.11 1.52
CA SER A 243 1.99 -23.37 0.76
C SER A 243 2.55 -24.78 0.94
N GLY A 244 1.92 -25.63 1.77
CA GLY A 244 2.38 -26.98 2.03
C GLY A 244 3.71 -27.02 2.77
N CYS A 245 4.05 -25.99 3.55
CA CYS A 245 5.28 -25.94 4.34
C CYS A 245 5.17 -26.70 5.67
N ILE A 246 3.95 -27.07 6.07
CA ILE A 246 3.65 -27.82 7.30
C ILE A 246 2.78 -29.01 6.92
N ASP A 247 3.15 -30.20 7.36
CA ASP A 247 2.27 -31.38 7.32
C ASP A 247 1.17 -31.21 8.37
N PHE A 248 -0.08 -31.14 7.91
CA PHE A 248 -1.22 -30.88 8.77
C PHE A 248 -1.46 -31.98 9.82
N LEU A 249 -1.27 -33.26 9.46
CA LEU A 249 -1.51 -34.37 10.38
C LEU A 249 -0.44 -34.41 11.47
N ASP A 250 0.83 -34.29 11.07
CA ASP A 250 1.96 -34.22 12.00
C ASP A 250 1.85 -33.01 12.94
N PHE A 251 1.42 -31.85 12.43
CA PHE A 251 1.17 -30.68 13.26
C PHE A 251 0.08 -30.91 14.32
N VAL A 252 -1.05 -31.53 13.93
CA VAL A 252 -2.14 -31.85 14.88
C VAL A 252 -1.65 -32.83 15.95
N ASP A 253 -0.89 -33.86 15.57
CA ASP A 253 -0.33 -34.83 16.51
C ASP A 253 0.68 -34.18 17.47
N LYS A 254 1.61 -33.34 16.95
CA LYS A 254 2.56 -32.58 17.75
C LYS A 254 1.86 -31.65 18.74
N LEU A 255 0.85 -30.91 18.29
CA LEU A 255 0.11 -30.00 19.15
C LEU A 255 -0.69 -30.74 20.22
N ALA A 256 -1.37 -31.82 19.87
CA ALA A 256 -2.12 -32.65 20.81
C ALA A 256 -1.20 -33.21 21.91
N SER A 257 -0.03 -33.74 21.53
CA SER A 257 0.95 -34.26 22.50
C SER A 257 1.45 -33.19 23.48
N ARG A 258 1.70 -31.97 22.99
CA ARG A 258 2.17 -30.85 23.83
C ARG A 258 1.12 -30.38 24.80
N VAL A 259 -0.14 -30.31 24.34
CA VAL A 259 -1.29 -29.97 25.18
C VAL A 259 -1.53 -31.02 26.25
N THR A 260 -1.39 -32.31 25.95
CA THR A 260 -1.56 -33.38 26.96
C THR A 260 -0.40 -33.47 27.95
N ASN A 261 0.82 -33.12 27.52
CA ASN A 261 2.02 -33.16 28.35
C ASN A 261 2.17 -31.92 29.24
N SER A 262 1.63 -30.78 28.81
CA SER A 262 1.43 -29.63 29.69
C SER A 262 0.21 -29.86 30.58
N ASP A 263 0.21 -29.36 31.83
CA ASP A 263 -0.97 -29.42 32.67
C ASP A 263 -2.23 -29.00 31.88
N GLN A 264 -3.29 -29.81 31.92
CA GLN A 264 -4.54 -29.64 31.14
C GLN A 264 -5.22 -28.25 31.33
N GLN A 265 -4.68 -27.42 32.22
CA GLN A 265 -5.04 -26.03 32.48
C GLN A 265 -4.57 -25.04 31.40
N ILE A 266 -3.75 -25.43 30.40
CA ILE A 266 -3.32 -24.51 29.31
C ILE A 266 -4.45 -24.19 28.33
N LEU A 267 -5.35 -25.12 28.05
CA LEU A 267 -6.52 -24.85 27.20
C LEU A 267 -7.66 -24.27 28.05
N ARG A 268 -7.72 -22.94 28.16
CA ARG A 268 -8.85 -22.24 28.83
C ARG A 268 -9.80 -21.55 27.86
N SER A 269 -9.54 -21.61 26.56
CA SER A 269 -10.31 -20.90 25.53
C SER A 269 -10.26 -21.61 24.18
N ASN A 270 -11.16 -21.25 23.28
CA ASN A 270 -11.33 -21.89 21.96
C ASN A 270 -10.44 -21.29 20.84
N HIS A 271 -9.34 -20.60 21.17
CA HIS A 271 -8.46 -19.97 20.18
C HIS A 271 -7.81 -20.98 19.21
N VAL A 272 -7.43 -22.19 19.69
CA VAL A 272 -6.90 -23.24 18.80
C VAL A 272 -7.97 -23.74 17.84
N THR A 273 -9.18 -23.98 18.33
CA THR A 273 -10.34 -24.36 17.51
C THR A 273 -10.61 -23.31 16.43
N TRP A 274 -10.54 -22.03 16.79
CA TRP A 274 -10.64 -20.91 15.85
C TRP A 274 -9.52 -20.90 14.81
N LEU A 275 -8.26 -21.06 15.22
CA LEU A 275 -7.11 -21.11 14.31
C LEU A 275 -7.25 -22.26 13.30
N LEU A 276 -7.67 -23.44 13.74
CA LEU A 276 -7.89 -24.59 12.87
C LEU A 276 -9.10 -24.38 11.94
N ALA A 277 -10.15 -23.67 12.39
CA ALA A 277 -11.30 -23.34 11.56
C ALA A 277 -10.93 -22.43 10.37
N GLN A 278 -9.89 -21.59 10.50
CA GLN A 278 -9.40 -20.74 9.41
C GLN A 278 -8.83 -21.55 8.22
N ILE A 279 -8.16 -22.67 8.50
CA ILE A 279 -7.44 -23.46 7.48
C ILE A 279 -8.23 -24.65 6.94
N ILE A 280 -9.35 -25.01 7.56
CA ILE A 280 -10.07 -26.25 7.23
C ILE A 280 -10.67 -26.27 5.82
N ARG A 281 -10.76 -25.11 5.17
CA ARG A 281 -11.21 -24.94 3.78
C ARG A 281 -10.07 -24.90 2.77
N ILE A 282 -8.82 -24.97 3.21
CA ILE A 282 -7.67 -25.07 2.32
C ILE A 282 -7.72 -26.45 1.64
N GLU A 283 -7.59 -26.47 0.32
CA GLU A 283 -7.68 -27.68 -0.49
C GLU A 283 -6.70 -28.78 -0.04
N ILE A 284 -5.44 -28.42 0.25
CA ILE A 284 -4.42 -29.36 0.77
C ILE A 284 -4.89 -30.00 2.08
N VAL A 285 -5.44 -29.22 3.02
CA VAL A 285 -5.94 -29.71 4.31
C VAL A 285 -7.16 -30.61 4.11
N MET A 286 -8.11 -30.21 3.25
CA MET A 286 -9.28 -31.00 2.92
C MET A 286 -8.91 -32.34 2.28
N ASN A 287 -7.98 -32.33 1.33
CA ASN A 287 -7.49 -33.53 0.65
C ASN A 287 -6.78 -34.45 1.65
N THR A 288 -5.92 -33.91 2.52
CA THR A 288 -5.22 -34.67 3.56
C THR A 288 -6.18 -35.33 4.54
N LEU A 289 -7.19 -34.59 5.02
CA LEU A 289 -8.25 -35.14 5.88
C LEU A 289 -9.09 -36.20 5.17
N SER A 290 -9.33 -36.02 3.87
CA SER A 290 -10.13 -36.94 3.06
C SER A 290 -9.36 -38.18 2.60
N SER A 291 -8.03 -38.19 2.64
CA SER A 291 -7.19 -39.36 2.30
C SER A 291 -6.62 -40.08 3.52
N ASP A 292 -6.70 -39.48 4.72
CA ASP A 292 -6.13 -40.05 5.95
C ASP A 292 -6.76 -41.43 6.29
N PRO A 293 -5.96 -42.50 6.45
CA PRO A 293 -6.47 -43.80 6.91
C PRO A 293 -6.92 -43.78 8.39
N ARG A 294 -6.47 -42.79 9.18
CA ARG A 294 -6.78 -42.63 10.62
C ARG A 294 -7.79 -41.50 10.88
N LYS A 295 -8.64 -41.18 9.91
CA LYS A 295 -9.65 -40.09 9.95
C LYS A 295 -10.38 -39.91 11.27
N VAL A 296 -10.82 -41.00 11.90
CA VAL A 296 -11.59 -40.94 13.17
C VAL A 296 -10.71 -40.44 14.31
N ASP A 297 -9.48 -40.92 14.42
CA ASP A 297 -8.53 -40.52 15.48
C ASP A 297 -8.07 -39.07 15.28
N THR A 298 -7.70 -38.72 14.05
CA THR A 298 -7.32 -37.34 13.67
C THR A 298 -8.45 -36.35 13.96
N THR A 299 -9.69 -36.70 13.61
CA THR A 299 -10.85 -35.86 13.93
C THR A 299 -11.03 -35.72 15.45
N ARG A 300 -10.91 -36.82 16.21
CA ARG A 300 -11.05 -36.78 17.67
C ARG A 300 -10.02 -35.84 18.29
N LYS A 301 -8.78 -35.84 17.80
CA LYS A 301 -7.73 -34.90 18.22
C LYS A 301 -8.09 -33.45 17.90
N ILE A 302 -8.58 -33.16 16.69
CA ILE A 302 -9.02 -31.82 16.30
C ILE A 302 -10.15 -31.31 17.23
N ILE A 303 -11.14 -32.16 17.51
CA ILE A 303 -12.26 -31.80 18.40
C ILE A 303 -11.79 -31.63 19.85
N SER A 304 -10.77 -32.39 20.29
CA SER A 304 -10.27 -32.34 21.68
C SER A 304 -9.69 -30.98 22.10
N PHE A 305 -9.35 -30.11 21.15
CA PHE A 305 -8.89 -28.75 21.45
C PHE A 305 -10.02 -27.82 21.93
N HIS A 306 -11.28 -28.19 21.69
CA HIS A 306 -12.43 -27.43 22.16
C HIS A 306 -12.62 -27.60 23.67
N LYS A 307 -13.02 -26.50 24.32
CA LYS A 307 -13.49 -26.49 25.71
C LYS A 307 -14.95 -26.07 25.76
N GLU A 308 -15.74 -26.86 26.50
CA GLU A 308 -17.10 -26.52 26.87
C GLU A 308 -17.05 -25.41 27.93
N ASP A 309 -17.49 -24.21 27.56
CA ASP A 309 -17.51 -23.07 28.48
C ASP A 309 -18.62 -23.24 29.53
N LYS A 310 -18.25 -23.03 30.79
CA LYS A 310 -19.22 -22.83 31.88
C LYS A 310 -19.65 -21.37 31.84
N SER A 311 -20.85 -21.13 31.29
CA SER A 311 -21.63 -19.87 31.33
C SER A 311 -20.83 -18.58 31.08
N LEU A 312 -21.01 -17.97 29.91
CA LEU A 312 -20.60 -16.59 29.64
C LEU A 312 -21.08 -15.67 30.78
N ASP A 313 -20.14 -15.10 31.55
CA ASP A 313 -20.47 -14.03 32.50
C ASP A 313 -21.11 -12.86 31.73
N ALA A 314 -22.31 -12.45 32.15
CA ALA A 314 -23.14 -11.48 31.44
C ALA A 314 -22.49 -10.08 31.24
N ASN A 315 -21.34 -9.84 31.87
CA ASN A 315 -20.60 -8.57 31.82
C ASN A 315 -19.47 -8.54 30.76
N ASN A 316 -19.15 -9.63 30.06
CA ASN A 316 -18.06 -9.73 29.07
C ASN A 316 -18.52 -10.25 27.68
N ILE A 317 -19.58 -9.67 27.12
CA ILE A 317 -20.18 -10.10 25.84
C ILE A 317 -19.58 -9.33 24.66
N GLY A 318 -18.26 -9.43 24.46
CA GLY A 318 -17.60 -8.87 23.28
C GLY A 318 -17.81 -9.74 22.02
N PRO A 319 -17.64 -9.18 20.80
CA PRO A 319 -17.78 -9.95 19.55
C PRO A 319 -16.84 -11.18 19.48
N GLN A 320 -15.64 -11.05 20.07
CA GLN A 320 -14.66 -12.13 20.15
C GLN A 320 -15.12 -13.28 21.05
N SER A 321 -15.70 -13.00 22.22
CA SER A 321 -16.15 -14.05 23.14
C SER A 321 -17.29 -14.85 22.53
N ILE A 322 -18.22 -14.18 21.85
CA ILE A 322 -19.28 -14.84 21.05
C ILE A 322 -18.68 -15.72 19.96
N LEU A 323 -17.72 -15.21 19.18
CA LEU A 323 -17.08 -16.00 18.14
C LEU A 323 -16.46 -17.27 18.72
N LEU A 324 -15.68 -17.17 19.80
CA LEU A 324 -15.00 -18.29 20.43
C LEU A 324 -15.97 -19.30 21.07
N ASP A 325 -17.14 -18.86 21.56
CA ASP A 325 -18.15 -19.75 22.12
C ASP A 325 -18.83 -20.62 21.04
N PHE A 326 -19.02 -20.07 19.84
CA PHE A 326 -19.71 -20.74 18.74
C PHE A 326 -18.77 -21.44 17.73
N ILE A 327 -17.48 -21.10 17.71
CA ILE A 327 -16.56 -21.53 16.64
C ILE A 327 -16.44 -23.05 16.51
N SER A 328 -16.58 -23.78 17.63
CA SER A 328 -16.57 -25.24 17.61
C SER A 328 -17.75 -25.82 16.83
N SER A 329 -18.95 -25.24 16.97
CA SER A 329 -20.10 -25.64 16.18
C SER A 329 -19.87 -25.39 14.68
N SER A 330 -19.33 -24.21 14.32
CA SER A 330 -18.99 -23.87 12.93
C SER A 330 -17.96 -24.82 12.33
N GLN A 331 -16.89 -25.13 13.06
CA GLN A 331 -15.84 -26.06 12.60
C GLN A 331 -16.41 -27.46 12.43
N THR A 332 -17.19 -27.93 13.39
CA THR A 332 -17.76 -29.27 13.43
C THR A 332 -18.79 -29.50 12.33
N LEU A 333 -19.70 -28.53 12.10
CA LEU A 333 -20.62 -28.56 10.96
C LEU A 333 -19.88 -28.65 9.63
N ARG A 334 -18.72 -27.98 9.53
CA ARG A 334 -17.90 -28.06 8.32
C ARG A 334 -17.21 -29.41 8.18
N ILE A 335 -16.65 -29.94 9.25
CA ILE A 335 -16.02 -31.28 9.27
C ILE A 335 -17.04 -32.36 8.87
N TRP A 336 -18.25 -32.26 9.39
CA TRP A 336 -19.35 -33.16 9.06
C TRP A 336 -19.66 -33.20 7.55
N SER A 337 -19.51 -32.08 6.84
CA SER A 337 -19.80 -32.02 5.40
C SER A 337 -18.90 -32.91 4.53
N PHE A 338 -17.73 -33.32 5.01
CA PHE A 338 -16.81 -34.20 4.28
C PHE A 338 -16.50 -35.52 5.00
N ASN A 339 -16.89 -35.67 6.27
CA ASN A 339 -16.75 -36.93 7.01
C ASN A 339 -18.00 -37.22 7.86
N THR A 340 -18.92 -37.99 7.28
CA THR A 340 -20.22 -38.34 7.88
C THR A 340 -20.10 -39.25 9.10
N SER A 341 -18.97 -39.95 9.28
CA SER A 341 -18.72 -40.87 10.41
C SER A 341 -18.59 -40.17 11.77
N ILE A 342 -18.50 -38.83 11.77
CA ILE A 342 -18.31 -38.02 12.98
C ILE A 342 -19.63 -37.77 13.71
N ARG A 343 -20.77 -38.10 13.09
CA ARG A 343 -22.12 -37.90 13.65
C ARG A 343 -22.27 -38.44 15.08
N GLU A 344 -21.63 -39.56 15.39
CA GLU A 344 -21.70 -40.22 16.71
C GLU A 344 -20.83 -39.55 17.78
N HIS A 345 -19.92 -38.66 17.38
CA HIS A 345 -18.94 -38.01 18.26
C HIS A 345 -19.28 -36.52 18.54
N LEU A 346 -20.46 -36.06 18.12
CA LEU A 346 -20.92 -34.68 18.28
C LEU A 346 -21.53 -34.47 19.67
N ASN A 347 -21.10 -33.42 20.39
CA ASN A 347 -21.77 -33.02 21.62
C ASN A 347 -23.13 -32.35 21.31
N SER A 348 -24.14 -32.57 22.17
CA SER A 348 -25.45 -31.93 22.06
C SER A 348 -25.39 -30.40 22.06
N ASP A 349 -24.44 -29.80 22.78
CA ASP A 349 -24.24 -28.34 22.82
C ASP A 349 -23.87 -27.78 21.44
N GLN A 350 -22.94 -28.42 20.73
CA GLN A 350 -22.51 -27.98 19.40
C GLN A 350 -23.66 -27.99 18.39
N LEU A 351 -24.50 -29.04 18.43
CA LEU A 351 -25.71 -29.15 17.61
C LEU A 351 -26.74 -28.07 17.96
N GLN A 352 -26.91 -27.75 19.26
CA GLN A 352 -27.81 -26.70 19.71
C GLN A 352 -27.33 -25.31 19.26
N LYS A 353 -26.04 -24.99 19.44
CA LYS A 353 -25.42 -23.75 18.94
C LYS A 353 -25.52 -23.65 17.42
N GLY A 354 -25.42 -24.77 16.70
CA GLY A 354 -25.61 -24.81 15.25
C GLY A 354 -27.01 -24.37 14.83
N LYS A 355 -28.03 -24.81 15.57
CA LYS A 355 -29.42 -24.34 15.38
C LYS A 355 -29.57 -22.86 15.73
N GLN A 356 -28.93 -22.38 16.80
CA GLN A 356 -28.97 -20.97 17.17
C GLN A 356 -28.37 -20.06 16.08
N ILE A 357 -27.30 -20.50 15.39
CA ILE A 357 -26.73 -19.76 14.24
C ILE A 357 -27.77 -19.63 13.12
N ASP A 358 -28.43 -20.74 12.76
CA ASP A 358 -29.46 -20.76 11.70
C ASP A 358 -30.70 -19.95 12.09
N GLU A 359 -31.15 -20.06 13.34
CA GLU A 359 -32.26 -19.28 13.88
C GLU A 359 -31.94 -17.79 13.91
N TRP A 360 -30.75 -17.40 14.37
CA TRP A 360 -30.29 -16.01 14.34
C TRP A 360 -30.26 -15.49 12.91
N TRP A 361 -29.71 -16.25 11.95
CA TRP A 361 -29.70 -15.85 10.55
C TRP A 361 -31.11 -15.67 9.99
N LYS A 362 -32.02 -16.61 10.26
CA LYS A 362 -33.43 -16.49 9.86
C LYS A 362 -34.13 -15.31 10.52
N GLN A 363 -33.84 -15.03 11.79
CA GLN A 363 -34.39 -13.88 12.51
C GLN A 363 -33.87 -12.59 11.91
N MET A 364 -32.57 -12.48 11.62
CA MET A 364 -31.98 -11.31 10.97
C MET A 364 -32.64 -11.05 9.61
N MET A 365 -32.82 -12.08 8.78
CA MET A 365 -33.47 -11.95 7.48
C MET A 365 -35.00 -11.67 7.57
N LYS A 366 -35.66 -12.09 8.65
CA LYS A 366 -37.10 -11.84 8.89
C LYS A 366 -37.37 -10.48 9.52
N ALA A 367 -36.59 -10.11 10.55
CA ALA A 367 -36.67 -8.83 11.25
C ALA A 367 -36.27 -7.68 10.33
N SER A 368 -35.39 -7.95 9.37
CA SER A 368 -35.09 -7.00 8.32
C SER A 368 -36.24 -6.85 7.32
N GLY A 369 -37.18 -7.80 7.18
CA GLY A 369 -38.45 -7.60 6.47
C GLY A 369 -38.30 -7.03 5.06
N GLU A 370 -37.61 -7.74 4.17
CA GLU A 370 -37.10 -7.27 2.86
C GLU A 370 -36.06 -6.12 2.93
N ARG A 371 -35.90 -5.45 4.07
CA ARG A 371 -34.76 -4.56 4.34
C ARG A 371 -33.54 -5.41 4.63
N MET A 372 -32.41 -4.74 4.53
CA MET A 372 -31.09 -5.33 4.49
C MET A 372 -30.37 -5.13 5.82
N ILE A 373 -29.33 -5.92 6.12
CA ILE A 373 -28.53 -5.74 7.34
C ILE A 373 -27.86 -4.37 7.31
N ASP A 374 -28.12 -3.55 8.32
CA ASP A 374 -27.44 -2.28 8.52
C ASP A 374 -26.09 -2.51 9.22
N PHE A 375 -25.02 -2.50 8.43
CA PHE A 375 -23.67 -2.72 8.94
C PHE A 375 -23.09 -1.52 9.71
N THR A 376 -23.77 -0.37 9.72
CA THR A 376 -23.30 0.81 10.48
C THR A 376 -23.69 0.76 11.95
N ASN A 377 -24.83 0.13 12.26
CA ASN A 377 -25.43 0.14 13.58
C ASN A 377 -25.48 -1.27 14.21
N LEU A 378 -24.51 -2.13 13.90
CA LEU A 378 -24.41 -3.44 14.54
C LEU A 378 -23.96 -3.30 16.00
N ASP A 379 -24.72 -3.91 16.91
CA ASP A 379 -24.25 -4.09 18.28
C ASP A 379 -23.14 -5.15 18.36
N GLU A 380 -22.48 -5.25 19.51
CA GLU A 380 -21.39 -6.20 19.73
C GLU A 380 -21.84 -7.66 19.50
N ARG A 381 -23.10 -7.95 19.86
CA ARG A 381 -23.67 -9.28 19.70
C ARG A 381 -23.89 -9.64 18.23
N ALA A 382 -24.50 -8.77 17.44
CA ALA A 382 -24.70 -8.98 16.02
C ALA A 382 -23.37 -9.03 15.26
N THR A 383 -22.39 -8.22 15.67
CA THR A 383 -21.02 -8.29 15.13
C THR A 383 -20.41 -9.67 15.38
N GLY A 384 -20.46 -10.17 16.62
CA GLY A 384 -19.95 -11.51 16.97
C GLY A 384 -20.67 -12.63 16.22
N MET A 385 -22.00 -12.57 16.14
CA MET A 385 -22.79 -13.56 15.39
C MET A 385 -22.53 -13.51 13.88
N PHE A 386 -22.28 -12.33 13.31
CA PHE A 386 -21.89 -12.19 11.91
C PHE A 386 -20.49 -12.78 11.66
N TRP A 387 -19.55 -12.64 12.60
CA TRP A 387 -18.27 -13.35 12.54
C TRP A 387 -18.48 -14.86 12.55
N VAL A 388 -19.30 -15.41 13.43
CA VAL A 388 -19.65 -16.85 13.46
C VAL A 388 -20.24 -17.33 12.14
N LEU A 389 -21.13 -16.53 11.56
CA LEU A 389 -21.72 -16.78 10.25
C LEU A 389 -20.65 -16.88 9.15
N SER A 390 -19.60 -16.05 9.21
CA SER A 390 -18.50 -16.07 8.24
C SER A 390 -17.76 -17.42 8.17
N PHE A 391 -17.69 -18.17 9.27
CA PHE A 391 -17.07 -19.51 9.30
C PHE A 391 -18.04 -20.60 8.82
N THR A 392 -19.33 -20.41 9.09
CA THR A 392 -20.39 -21.39 8.83
C THR A 392 -20.93 -21.28 7.40
N MET A 393 -21.48 -20.12 7.05
CA MET A 393 -22.21 -19.83 5.80
C MET A 393 -21.60 -18.64 5.05
N ALA A 394 -20.35 -18.81 4.58
CA ALA A 394 -19.61 -17.74 3.91
C ALA A 394 -20.32 -17.15 2.66
N GLN A 395 -21.07 -17.96 1.90
CA GLN A 395 -21.74 -17.46 0.69
C GLN A 395 -22.93 -16.52 1.03
N PRO A 396 -23.89 -16.91 1.89
CA PRO A 396 -24.91 -15.98 2.39
C PRO A 396 -24.35 -14.72 3.06
N ALA A 397 -23.27 -14.85 3.85
CA ALA A 397 -22.63 -13.68 4.47
C ALA A 397 -22.06 -12.71 3.43
N CYS A 398 -21.42 -13.24 2.38
CA CYS A 398 -20.96 -12.46 1.24
C CYS A 398 -22.10 -11.71 0.54
N GLU A 399 -23.19 -12.42 0.24
CA GLU A 399 -24.37 -11.86 -0.42
C GLU A 399 -25.02 -10.76 0.42
N ALA A 400 -25.05 -10.90 1.75
CA ALA A 400 -25.54 -9.87 2.64
C ALA A 400 -24.72 -8.57 2.55
N VAL A 401 -23.40 -8.69 2.46
CA VAL A 401 -22.49 -7.55 2.27
C VAL A 401 -22.59 -6.96 0.87
N MET A 402 -22.83 -7.76 -0.17
CA MET A 402 -23.03 -7.24 -1.53
C MET A 402 -24.37 -6.53 -1.65
N ASN A 403 -25.42 -7.11 -1.07
CA ASN A 403 -26.72 -6.45 -0.94
C ASN A 403 -26.50 -5.09 -0.26
N TRP A 404 -25.76 -5.07 0.87
CA TRP A 404 -24.97 -3.94 1.38
C TRP A 404 -24.98 -2.66 0.54
N PHE A 405 -24.06 -2.73 -0.41
CA PHE A 405 -23.68 -1.66 -1.29
C PHE A 405 -24.70 -1.39 -2.39
N THR A 406 -25.61 -2.32 -2.67
CA THR A 406 -26.67 -2.16 -3.68
C THR A 406 -27.98 -1.61 -3.12
N SER A 407 -28.14 -1.54 -1.79
CA SER A 407 -29.39 -1.14 -1.12
C SER A 407 -29.91 0.23 -1.49
N ALA A 408 -29.02 1.20 -1.63
CA ALA A 408 -29.38 2.56 -1.99
C ALA A 408 -29.86 2.66 -3.45
N GLY A 409 -29.74 1.59 -4.23
CA GLY A 409 -30.10 1.51 -5.63
C GLY A 409 -29.09 2.19 -6.55
N MET A 410 -29.49 2.39 -7.79
CA MET A 410 -28.69 3.04 -8.82
C MET A 410 -29.26 4.41 -9.13
N ALA A 411 -28.40 5.35 -9.51
CA ALA A 411 -28.77 6.64 -10.04
C ALA A 411 -28.21 6.80 -11.47
N ASP A 412 -29.01 7.38 -12.35
CA ASP A 412 -28.52 7.83 -13.66
C ASP A 412 -27.74 9.14 -13.47
N LEU A 413 -26.47 9.15 -13.88
CA LEU A 413 -25.70 10.38 -13.91
C LEU A 413 -26.08 11.17 -15.16
N ILE A 414 -26.92 12.20 -15.01
CA ILE A 414 -27.23 13.13 -16.11
C ILE A 414 -26.05 14.09 -16.27
N GLN A 415 -25.13 13.81 -17.21
CA GLN A 415 -24.08 14.75 -17.57
C GLN A 415 -24.53 15.66 -18.72
N GLY A 416 -24.77 16.94 -18.41
CA GLY A 416 -24.79 18.08 -19.34
C GLY A 416 -25.82 18.04 -20.50
N PRO A 417 -26.24 19.20 -21.04
CA PRO A 417 -27.27 19.25 -22.08
C PRO A 417 -26.87 18.70 -23.46
N ASN A 418 -25.64 18.22 -23.68
CA ASN A 418 -25.07 17.97 -25.01
C ASN A 418 -24.53 16.54 -25.29
N MET A 419 -24.88 15.51 -24.52
CA MET A 419 -24.44 14.12 -24.82
C MET A 419 -25.57 13.23 -25.37
N GLN A 420 -25.19 12.25 -26.21
CA GLN A 420 -26.12 11.34 -26.87
C GLN A 420 -26.69 10.32 -25.86
N PRO A 421 -27.95 9.86 -26.00
CA PRO A 421 -28.60 8.95 -25.06
C PRO A 421 -27.93 7.56 -24.90
N SER A 422 -26.95 7.22 -25.75
CA SER A 422 -26.14 6.00 -25.65
C SER A 422 -25.03 6.05 -24.59
N GLU A 423 -24.82 7.19 -23.93
CA GLU A 423 -23.74 7.43 -22.95
C GLU A 423 -24.25 7.56 -21.51
N ARG A 424 -25.41 6.98 -21.18
CA ARG A 424 -25.92 6.98 -19.80
C ARG A 424 -25.00 6.13 -18.92
N ILE A 425 -24.30 6.80 -18.00
CA ILE A 425 -23.50 6.14 -16.97
C ILE A 425 -24.41 5.90 -15.76
N MET A 426 -24.62 4.64 -15.43
CA MET A 426 -25.28 4.25 -14.18
C MET A 426 -24.25 4.30 -13.04
N MET A 427 -24.60 4.93 -11.92
CA MET A 427 -23.78 4.98 -10.72
C MET A 427 -24.51 4.32 -9.54
N MET A 428 -23.79 3.52 -8.76
CA MET A 428 -24.30 3.01 -7.49
C MET A 428 -24.46 4.16 -6.50
N ARG A 429 -25.61 4.26 -5.83
CA ARG A 429 -25.77 5.26 -4.78
C ARG A 429 -24.85 4.96 -3.59
N GLU A 430 -24.39 6.02 -2.95
CA GLU A 430 -23.47 5.90 -1.83
C GLU A 430 -24.12 5.24 -0.61
N THR A 431 -23.30 4.45 0.08
CA THR A 431 -23.61 3.77 1.35
C THR A 431 -22.43 4.04 2.31
N TYR A 432 -22.28 3.27 3.39
CA TYR A 432 -21.11 3.37 4.28
C TYR A 432 -20.15 2.19 4.08
N PRO A 433 -18.82 2.43 4.09
CA PRO A 433 -17.84 1.35 4.01
C PRO A 433 -17.85 0.52 5.31
N LEU A 434 -17.56 -0.78 5.21
CA LEU A 434 -17.46 -1.64 6.38
C LEU A 434 -16.27 -1.24 7.27
N SER A 435 -16.46 -1.25 8.58
CA SER A 435 -15.42 -0.89 9.55
C SER A 435 -14.29 -1.92 9.61
N MET A 436 -13.08 -1.47 9.96
CA MET A 436 -11.94 -2.36 10.18
C MET A 436 -12.20 -3.37 11.31
N SER A 437 -12.93 -2.94 12.35
CA SER A 437 -13.34 -3.82 13.46
C SER A 437 -14.17 -4.99 12.96
N LEU A 438 -15.25 -4.72 12.22
CA LEU A 438 -16.10 -5.77 11.64
C LEU A 438 -15.31 -6.70 10.71
N LEU A 439 -14.48 -6.12 9.83
CA LEU A 439 -13.71 -6.89 8.85
C LEU A 439 -12.67 -7.82 9.51
N SER A 440 -12.05 -7.39 10.60
CA SER A 440 -10.95 -8.12 11.26
C SER A 440 -11.32 -9.49 11.83
N GLY A 441 -12.60 -9.70 12.20
CA GLY A 441 -13.07 -10.98 12.74
C GLY A 441 -13.69 -11.91 11.69
N LEU A 442 -13.75 -11.50 10.42
CA LEU A 442 -14.25 -12.36 9.35
C LEU A 442 -13.29 -13.52 9.09
N SER A 443 -13.84 -14.68 8.73
CA SER A 443 -13.02 -15.82 8.31
C SER A 443 -12.22 -15.48 7.05
N ILE A 444 -10.99 -15.99 6.96
CA ILE A 444 -10.11 -15.78 5.79
C ILE A 444 -10.82 -16.23 4.50
N ASN A 445 -11.60 -17.31 4.57
CA ASN A 445 -12.36 -17.80 3.44
C ASN A 445 -13.48 -16.83 3.01
N LEU A 446 -14.17 -16.17 3.95
CA LEU A 446 -15.14 -15.14 3.60
C LEU A 446 -14.42 -13.93 2.97
N CYS A 447 -13.34 -13.47 3.58
CA CYS A 447 -12.56 -12.34 3.07
C CYS A 447 -12.12 -12.55 1.62
N LEU A 448 -11.66 -13.77 1.30
CA LEU A 448 -11.31 -14.16 -0.06
C LEU A 448 -12.49 -14.04 -1.02
N LYS A 449 -13.62 -14.67 -0.69
CA LYS A 449 -14.82 -14.64 -1.54
C LYS A 449 -15.32 -13.22 -1.77
N LEU A 450 -15.37 -12.42 -0.70
CA LEU A 450 -15.82 -11.05 -0.74
C LEU A 450 -14.89 -10.21 -1.62
N ALA A 451 -13.57 -10.36 -1.50
CA ALA A 451 -12.61 -9.64 -2.35
C ALA A 451 -12.83 -9.94 -3.84
N TYR A 452 -13.06 -11.20 -4.21
CA TYR A 452 -13.37 -11.58 -5.59
C TYR A 452 -14.68 -10.99 -6.11
N GLN A 453 -15.76 -11.04 -5.31
CA GLN A 453 -17.06 -10.48 -5.69
C GLN A 453 -17.04 -8.95 -5.80
N LEU A 454 -16.31 -8.28 -4.91
CA LEU A 454 -16.08 -6.84 -5.00
C LEU A 454 -15.27 -6.51 -6.25
N GLU A 455 -14.18 -7.24 -6.53
CA GLU A 455 -13.36 -7.04 -7.74
C GLU A 455 -14.19 -7.20 -9.03
N GLU A 456 -15.07 -8.21 -9.10
CA GLU A 456 -16.00 -8.36 -10.22
C GLU A 456 -16.94 -7.17 -10.36
N THR A 457 -17.52 -6.71 -9.25
CA THR A 457 -18.50 -5.61 -9.28
C THR A 457 -17.85 -4.27 -9.62
N ILE A 458 -16.69 -3.98 -9.03
CA ILE A 458 -15.95 -2.72 -9.17
C ILE A 458 -15.35 -2.57 -10.57
N PHE A 459 -14.71 -3.61 -11.10
CA PHE A 459 -13.91 -3.49 -12.33
C PHE A 459 -14.55 -4.11 -13.57
N LEU A 460 -15.39 -5.13 -13.40
CA LEU A 460 -16.09 -5.81 -14.50
C LEU A 460 -17.58 -5.46 -14.58
N GLY A 461 -18.12 -4.77 -13.56
CA GLY A 461 -19.48 -4.27 -13.53
C GLY A 461 -19.78 -3.23 -14.62
N GLN A 462 -21.07 -3.04 -14.88
CA GLN A 462 -21.57 -2.06 -15.85
C GLN A 462 -21.76 -0.67 -15.24
N ALA A 463 -21.90 -0.58 -13.92
CA ALA A 463 -22.13 0.67 -13.22
C ALA A 463 -20.88 1.13 -12.47
N VAL A 464 -20.78 2.45 -12.27
CA VAL A 464 -19.74 3.05 -11.45
C VAL A 464 -19.97 2.64 -9.99
N PRO A 465 -18.97 2.00 -9.33
CA PRO A 465 -19.11 1.55 -7.95
C PRO A 465 -19.17 2.74 -6.97
N SER A 466 -19.82 2.53 -5.83
CA SER A 466 -19.84 3.51 -4.75
C SER A 466 -18.49 3.60 -4.05
N ILE A 467 -18.16 4.76 -3.49
CA ILE A 467 -16.93 4.99 -2.73
C ILE A 467 -16.85 4.02 -1.55
N ALA A 468 -17.98 3.75 -0.89
CA ALA A 468 -18.07 2.79 0.20
C ALA A 468 -17.65 1.36 -0.19
N MET A 469 -18.03 0.91 -1.39
CA MET A 469 -17.65 -0.39 -1.93
C MET A 469 -16.13 -0.45 -2.20
N VAL A 470 -15.60 0.59 -2.84
CA VAL A 470 -14.16 0.71 -3.16
C VAL A 470 -13.32 0.74 -1.89
N GLU A 471 -13.70 1.54 -0.90
CA GLU A 471 -12.99 1.66 0.37
C GLU A 471 -13.08 0.34 1.18
N THR A 472 -14.20 -0.37 1.14
CA THR A 472 -14.31 -1.71 1.75
C THR A 472 -13.39 -2.73 1.07
N TYR A 473 -13.32 -2.71 -0.26
CA TYR A 473 -12.39 -3.57 -1.01
C TYR A 473 -10.93 -3.31 -0.60
N VAL A 474 -10.54 -2.04 -0.47
CA VAL A 474 -9.20 -1.65 -0.01
C VAL A 474 -8.92 -2.15 1.40
N ARG A 475 -9.83 -1.90 2.35
CA ARG A 475 -9.68 -2.35 3.75
C ARG A 475 -9.55 -3.86 3.83
N LEU A 476 -10.34 -4.58 3.05
CA LEU A 476 -10.30 -6.03 2.95
C LEU A 476 -8.95 -6.53 2.44
N LEU A 477 -8.34 -5.87 1.46
CA LEU A 477 -7.00 -6.22 0.97
C LEU A 477 -5.89 -5.94 1.99
N LEU A 478 -6.08 -4.96 2.88
CA LEU A 478 -5.13 -4.66 3.95
C LEU A 478 -5.18 -5.69 5.09
N ILE A 479 -6.35 -6.25 5.38
CA ILE A 479 -6.52 -7.28 6.42
C ILE A 479 -6.42 -8.72 5.93
N ALA A 480 -6.58 -8.94 4.61
CA ALA A 480 -6.51 -10.29 4.05
C ALA A 480 -5.09 -10.84 4.19
N PRO A 481 -4.94 -12.17 4.45
CA PRO A 481 -3.63 -12.77 4.57
C PRO A 481 -2.73 -12.43 3.40
N HIS A 482 -1.54 -11.95 3.71
CA HIS A 482 -0.53 -11.50 2.75
C HIS A 482 -0.23 -12.52 1.63
N SER A 483 -0.40 -13.81 1.88
CA SER A 483 -0.25 -14.87 0.87
C SER A 483 -1.24 -14.81 -0.29
N LEU A 484 -2.31 -14.05 -0.14
CA LEU A 484 -3.42 -13.93 -1.08
C LEU A 484 -3.29 -12.71 -1.99
N PHE A 485 -2.33 -11.83 -1.69
CA PHE A 485 -2.05 -10.65 -2.48
C PHE A 485 -1.67 -11.05 -3.91
N ARG A 486 -2.31 -10.39 -4.88
CA ARG A 486 -2.10 -10.58 -6.31
C ARG A 486 -1.81 -9.23 -6.98
N PRO A 487 -0.84 -9.15 -7.91
CA PRO A 487 -0.64 -7.95 -8.71
C PRO A 487 -1.91 -7.64 -9.51
N HIS A 488 -2.49 -6.48 -9.27
CA HIS A 488 -3.86 -6.15 -9.70
C HIS A 488 -3.92 -6.01 -11.22
N PHE A 489 -2.99 -5.27 -11.85
CA PHE A 489 -2.94 -5.12 -13.30
C PHE A 489 -2.84 -6.47 -14.01
N THR A 490 -1.89 -7.32 -13.58
CA THR A 490 -1.71 -8.65 -14.17
C THR A 490 -2.96 -9.51 -14.00
N ALA A 491 -3.52 -9.55 -12.78
CA ALA A 491 -4.70 -10.38 -12.48
C ALA A 491 -5.94 -9.92 -13.26
N LEU A 492 -6.22 -8.62 -13.28
CA LEU A 492 -7.38 -8.06 -13.99
C LEU A 492 -7.25 -8.23 -15.50
N THR A 493 -6.05 -7.99 -16.07
CA THR A 493 -5.82 -8.14 -17.51
C THR A 493 -5.91 -9.61 -17.96
N GLN A 494 -5.48 -10.55 -17.12
CA GLN A 494 -5.66 -11.98 -17.39
C GLN A 494 -7.14 -12.39 -17.42
N ARG A 495 -7.96 -11.80 -16.55
CA ARG A 495 -9.41 -12.05 -16.51
C ARG A 495 -10.14 -11.37 -17.66
N SER A 496 -9.73 -10.15 -18.02
CA SER A 496 -10.31 -9.38 -19.11
C SER A 496 -9.24 -8.50 -19.79
N PRO A 497 -8.74 -8.90 -20.97
CA PRO A 497 -7.67 -8.17 -21.66
C PRO A 497 -8.04 -6.72 -22.05
N SER A 498 -9.33 -6.47 -22.27
CA SER A 498 -9.84 -5.14 -22.63
C SER A 498 -10.13 -4.24 -21.42
N ILE A 499 -9.91 -4.69 -20.19
CA ILE A 499 -10.32 -3.93 -19.00
C ILE A 499 -9.61 -2.58 -18.90
N LEU A 500 -8.34 -2.52 -19.29
CA LEU A 500 -7.53 -1.30 -19.24
C LEU A 500 -7.85 -0.30 -20.37
N SER A 501 -8.65 -0.69 -21.38
CA SER A 501 -9.12 0.26 -22.39
C SER A 501 -10.29 1.12 -21.89
N LYS A 502 -10.96 0.71 -20.79
CA LYS A 502 -12.00 1.52 -20.14
C LYS A 502 -11.34 2.58 -19.26
N SER A 503 -11.33 3.84 -19.71
CA SER A 503 -10.66 4.95 -19.01
C SER A 503 -11.10 5.09 -17.54
N GLY A 504 -12.40 4.95 -17.24
CA GLY A 504 -12.91 5.00 -15.86
C GLY A 504 -12.38 3.90 -14.94
N VAL A 505 -12.21 2.67 -15.45
CA VAL A 505 -11.66 1.55 -14.68
C VAL A 505 -10.16 1.73 -14.43
N SER A 506 -9.42 2.13 -15.46
CA SER A 506 -7.98 2.42 -15.35
C SER A 506 -7.70 3.56 -14.38
N LEU A 507 -8.54 4.59 -14.40
CA LEU A 507 -8.47 5.73 -13.49
C LEU A 507 -8.70 5.30 -12.04
N LEU A 508 -9.80 4.58 -11.77
CA LEU A 508 -10.10 4.09 -10.42
C LEU A 508 -9.00 3.16 -9.88
N LEU A 509 -8.50 2.25 -10.73
CA LEU A 509 -7.42 1.34 -10.35
C LEU A 509 -6.15 2.10 -9.97
N LEU A 510 -5.75 3.10 -10.78
CA LEU A 510 -4.59 3.92 -10.46
C LEU A 510 -4.80 4.77 -9.19
N GLU A 511 -6.00 5.27 -8.91
CA GLU A 511 -6.30 6.05 -7.68
C GLU A 511 -6.16 5.15 -6.45
N ILE A 512 -6.76 3.95 -6.49
CA ILE A 512 -6.64 2.96 -5.42
C ILE A 512 -5.17 2.59 -5.18
N LEU A 513 -4.42 2.35 -6.26
CA LEU A 513 -3.01 1.98 -6.16
C LEU A 513 -2.17 3.10 -5.56
N ASN A 514 -2.41 4.34 -5.96
CA ASN A 514 -1.62 5.48 -5.53
C ASN A 514 -1.91 5.88 -4.07
N TYR A 515 -3.19 5.94 -3.69
CA TYR A 515 -3.61 6.51 -2.41
C TYR A 515 -3.87 5.49 -1.31
N ARG A 516 -3.95 4.20 -1.64
CA ARG A 516 -4.30 3.15 -0.66
C ARG A 516 -3.39 1.94 -0.68
N LEU A 517 -3.04 1.41 -1.85
CA LEU A 517 -2.36 0.11 -1.95
C LEU A 517 -0.85 0.20 -2.19
N LEU A 518 -0.28 1.38 -2.44
CA LEU A 518 1.18 1.51 -2.61
C LEU A 518 1.99 0.95 -1.43
N PRO A 519 1.63 1.18 -0.14
CA PRO A 519 2.31 0.57 0.99
C PRO A 519 2.28 -0.97 0.93
N LEU A 520 1.16 -1.55 0.48
CA LEU A 520 1.00 -3.00 0.34
C LEU A 520 1.94 -3.55 -0.74
N TYR A 521 2.06 -2.88 -1.89
CA TYR A 521 3.02 -3.27 -2.94
C TYR A 521 4.48 -3.18 -2.47
N ARG A 522 4.81 -2.17 -1.65
CA ARG A 522 6.14 -2.03 -1.03
C ARG A 522 6.41 -3.19 -0.08
N TYR A 523 5.46 -3.53 0.79
CA TYR A 523 5.56 -4.64 1.72
C TYR A 523 5.77 -5.99 1.01
N HIS A 524 5.05 -6.22 -0.09
CA HIS A 524 5.20 -7.44 -0.89
C HIS A 524 6.42 -7.49 -1.82
N GLY A 525 7.21 -6.41 -1.90
CA GLY A 525 8.34 -6.33 -2.83
C GLY A 525 7.91 -6.38 -4.30
N LYS A 526 6.70 -5.92 -4.61
CA LYS A 526 6.12 -5.93 -5.98
C LYS A 526 6.14 -4.57 -6.66
N SER A 527 6.74 -3.55 -6.05
CA SER A 527 6.87 -2.20 -6.62
C SER A 527 7.54 -2.20 -8.01
N LYS A 528 8.57 -3.03 -8.23
CA LYS A 528 9.23 -3.14 -9.54
C LYS A 528 8.26 -3.61 -10.63
N ALA A 529 7.49 -4.67 -10.37
CA ALA A 529 6.50 -5.19 -11.33
C ALA A 529 5.42 -4.14 -11.64
N LEU A 530 4.89 -3.50 -10.58
CA LEU A 530 3.90 -2.45 -10.73
C LEU A 530 4.44 -1.26 -11.55
N MET A 531 5.69 -0.87 -11.35
CA MET A 531 6.31 0.20 -12.12
C MET A 531 6.39 -0.11 -13.62
N TYR A 532 6.67 -1.37 -14.01
CA TYR A 532 6.62 -1.75 -15.43
C TYR A 532 5.21 -1.65 -16.00
N ASP A 533 4.21 -2.14 -15.27
CA ASP A 533 2.81 -2.08 -15.70
C ASP A 533 2.37 -0.62 -15.90
N VAL A 534 2.67 0.25 -14.93
CA VAL A 534 2.36 1.68 -15.00
C VAL A 534 3.10 2.37 -16.14
N THR A 535 4.38 2.05 -16.35
CA THR A 535 5.15 2.66 -17.44
C THR A 535 4.60 2.29 -18.81
N LYS A 536 4.15 1.04 -18.98
CA LYS A 536 3.46 0.61 -20.21
C LYS A 536 2.18 1.41 -20.45
N ILE A 537 1.42 1.71 -19.40
CA ILE A 537 0.23 2.56 -19.50
C ILE A 537 0.61 3.98 -19.93
N ILE A 538 1.62 4.57 -19.30
CA ILE A 538 2.13 5.91 -19.65
C ILE A 538 2.54 5.97 -21.13
N SER A 539 3.33 5.01 -21.60
CA SER A 539 3.71 4.86 -23.01
C SER A 539 2.51 4.88 -23.97
N MET A 540 1.41 4.23 -23.58
CA MET A 540 0.20 4.16 -24.40
C MET A 540 -0.63 5.45 -24.41
N ILE A 541 -0.49 6.35 -23.43
CA ILE A 541 -1.38 7.52 -23.26
C ILE A 541 -0.68 8.87 -23.32
N LYS A 542 0.65 8.93 -23.18
CA LYS A 542 1.43 10.19 -23.16
C LYS A 542 1.22 11.10 -24.37
N GLY A 543 1.00 10.50 -25.54
CA GLY A 543 0.70 11.21 -26.81
C GLY A 543 -0.79 11.24 -27.18
N LYS A 544 -1.70 10.72 -26.35
CA LYS A 544 -3.14 10.68 -26.64
C LYS A 544 -3.84 11.95 -26.14
N ARG A 545 -4.65 12.55 -27.00
CA ARG A 545 -5.46 13.74 -26.68
C ARG A 545 -6.54 13.39 -25.64
N GLY A 546 -6.83 14.32 -24.74
CA GLY A 546 -7.92 14.18 -23.76
C GLY A 546 -7.68 13.22 -22.59
N GLU A 547 -6.60 12.43 -22.58
CA GLU A 547 -6.29 11.46 -21.50
C GLU A 547 -5.46 12.07 -20.36
N HIS A 548 -5.57 13.39 -20.16
CA HIS A 548 -4.77 14.16 -19.21
C HIS A 548 -4.83 13.59 -17.78
N ARG A 549 -6.02 13.42 -17.23
CA ARG A 549 -6.18 12.94 -15.84
C ARG A 549 -5.56 11.56 -15.63
N LEU A 550 -5.80 10.63 -16.56
CA LEU A 550 -5.26 9.27 -16.49
C LEU A 550 -3.72 9.28 -16.56
N PHE A 551 -3.15 10.09 -17.47
CA PHE A 551 -1.71 10.26 -17.59
C PHE A 551 -1.07 10.80 -16.31
N ARG A 552 -1.61 11.88 -15.74
CA ARG A 552 -1.01 12.53 -14.55
C ARG A 552 -1.05 11.61 -13.33
N LEU A 553 -2.13 10.85 -13.18
CA LEU A 553 -2.24 9.87 -12.11
C LEU A 553 -1.27 8.71 -12.27
N ALA A 554 -1.11 8.19 -13.49
CA ALA A 554 -0.12 7.16 -13.80
C ALA A 554 1.32 7.67 -13.58
N GLU A 555 1.62 8.89 -14.03
CA GLU A 555 2.90 9.53 -13.85
C GLU A 555 3.22 9.72 -12.35
N ASN A 556 2.26 10.22 -11.56
CA ASN A 556 2.41 10.39 -10.12
C ASN A 556 2.67 9.05 -9.38
N LEU A 557 1.91 8.01 -9.70
CA LEU A 557 2.15 6.67 -9.15
C LEU A 557 3.56 6.16 -9.52
N CYS A 558 4.00 6.39 -10.76
CA CYS A 558 5.33 6.00 -11.21
C CYS A 558 6.44 6.78 -10.46
N MET A 559 6.28 8.09 -10.24
CA MET A 559 7.18 8.88 -9.40
C MET A 559 7.29 8.29 -7.99
N ASN A 560 6.16 8.00 -7.35
CA ASN A 560 6.10 7.40 -6.01
C ASN A 560 6.75 6.01 -5.94
N LEU A 561 6.70 5.25 -7.04
CA LEU A 561 7.37 3.96 -7.17
C LEU A 561 8.89 4.14 -7.31
N ILE A 562 9.36 5.02 -8.19
CA ILE A 562 10.78 5.33 -8.41
C ILE A 562 11.44 5.80 -7.10
N LEU A 563 10.78 6.70 -6.36
CA LEU A 563 11.26 7.22 -5.08
C LEU A 563 11.28 6.16 -3.97
N SER A 564 10.50 5.09 -4.11
CA SER A 564 10.46 3.99 -3.15
C SER A 564 11.45 2.85 -3.42
N LEU A 565 12.16 2.90 -4.55
CA LEU A 565 13.12 1.85 -4.92
C LEU A 565 14.33 1.88 -3.97
N LYS A 566 14.56 0.74 -3.31
CA LYS A 566 15.71 0.56 -2.43
C LYS A 566 17.02 0.31 -3.19
N ASP A 567 16.93 -0.24 -4.40
CA ASP A 567 18.07 -0.49 -5.27
C ASP A 567 17.64 -0.32 -6.73
N PHE A 568 18.13 0.75 -7.36
CA PHE A 568 17.75 1.11 -8.71
C PHE A 568 18.49 0.28 -9.78
N PHE A 569 19.66 -0.29 -9.46
CA PHE A 569 20.46 -1.06 -10.41
C PHE A 569 19.74 -2.33 -10.88
N PHE A 570 18.84 -2.87 -10.06
CA PHE A 570 18.00 -4.02 -10.41
C PHE A 570 16.92 -3.72 -11.45
N VAL A 571 16.54 -2.46 -11.70
CA VAL A 571 15.49 -2.12 -12.67
C VAL A 571 15.99 -2.25 -14.11
N LYS A 572 17.32 -2.13 -14.34
CA LYS A 572 17.88 -2.02 -15.69
C LYS A 572 18.97 -3.02 -16.06
N LYS A 573 19.37 -3.97 -15.18
CA LYS A 573 20.31 -5.06 -15.52
C LYS A 573 19.86 -5.89 -16.74
N GLU A 574 18.59 -5.83 -17.14
CA GLU A 574 18.05 -6.50 -18.33
C GLU A 574 18.30 -5.77 -19.67
N LEU A 575 18.74 -4.50 -19.69
CA LEU A 575 18.88 -3.64 -20.90
C LEU A 575 17.62 -3.52 -21.80
N LYS A 576 16.55 -4.27 -21.48
CA LYS A 576 15.18 -4.26 -22.04
C LYS A 576 14.18 -3.62 -21.07
N GLY A 577 14.66 -2.89 -20.06
CA GLY A 577 13.82 -2.06 -19.17
C GLY A 577 13.13 -0.93 -19.94
N PRO A 578 12.11 -0.26 -19.37
CA PRO A 578 11.30 0.66 -20.13
C PRO A 578 12.13 1.87 -20.56
N THR A 579 12.37 1.97 -21.86
CA THR A 579 13.09 3.07 -22.53
C THR A 579 12.25 4.34 -22.67
N GLU A 580 11.01 4.34 -22.17
CA GLU A 580 10.00 5.33 -22.52
C GLU A 580 9.46 6.11 -21.31
N PHE A 581 10.30 6.36 -20.30
CA PHE A 581 9.95 7.35 -19.29
C PHE A 581 9.75 8.73 -19.91
N THR A 582 8.80 9.48 -19.34
CA THR A 582 8.61 10.90 -19.62
C THR A 582 9.81 11.69 -19.09
N GLU A 583 9.98 12.92 -19.56
CA GLU A 583 11.06 13.78 -19.05
C GLU A 583 10.98 13.93 -17.52
N THR A 584 9.78 14.15 -16.96
CA THR A 584 9.54 14.21 -15.51
C THR A 584 10.06 12.95 -14.79
N LEU A 585 9.69 11.77 -15.28
CA LEU A 585 10.11 10.50 -14.66
C LEU A 585 11.60 10.23 -14.78
N ASN A 586 12.22 10.61 -15.89
CA ASN A 586 13.67 10.54 -16.06
C ASN A 586 14.40 11.42 -15.04
N ARG A 587 13.86 12.61 -14.76
CA ARG A 587 14.45 13.55 -13.80
C ARG A 587 14.34 13.04 -12.37
N ILE A 588 13.17 12.55 -11.97
CA ILE A 588 12.96 11.90 -10.67
C ILE A 588 13.86 10.66 -10.54
N THR A 589 14.08 9.93 -11.63
CA THR A 589 15.00 8.78 -11.65
C THR A 589 16.43 9.19 -11.33
N ILE A 590 16.95 10.26 -11.98
CA ILE A 590 18.30 10.78 -11.70
C ILE A 590 18.43 11.25 -10.24
N ILE A 591 17.42 11.96 -9.72
CA ILE A 591 17.40 12.39 -8.31
C ILE A 591 17.42 11.17 -7.38
N SER A 592 16.55 10.19 -7.61
CA SER A 592 16.46 8.96 -6.81
C SER A 592 17.78 8.18 -6.82
N LEU A 593 18.43 8.09 -7.99
CA LEU A 593 19.74 7.47 -8.14
C LEU A 593 20.83 8.24 -7.36
N ALA A 594 20.84 9.58 -7.44
CA ALA A 594 21.77 10.42 -6.70
C ALA A 594 21.61 10.26 -5.18
N ILE A 595 20.37 10.26 -4.68
CA ILE A 595 20.05 10.02 -3.26
C ILE A 595 20.50 8.62 -2.85
N THR A 596 20.21 7.60 -3.65
CA THR A 596 20.56 6.21 -3.34
C THR A 596 22.07 6.02 -3.25
N ILE A 597 22.84 6.51 -4.24
CA ILE A 597 24.30 6.42 -4.22
C ILE A 597 24.88 7.21 -3.03
N LYS A 598 24.34 8.38 -2.73
CA LYS A 598 24.83 9.22 -1.61
C LYS A 598 24.56 8.61 -0.25
N THR A 599 23.43 7.93 -0.08
CA THR A 599 22.99 7.37 1.22
C THR A 599 23.46 5.93 1.45
N ARG A 600 23.59 5.12 0.39
CA ARG A 600 23.88 3.68 0.48
C ARG A 600 25.17 3.26 -0.21
N GLY A 601 25.78 4.14 -1.00
CA GLY A 601 26.89 3.78 -1.88
C GLY A 601 26.46 2.85 -3.02
N ILE A 602 27.45 2.33 -3.75
CA ILE A 602 27.25 1.33 -4.79
C ILE A 602 27.82 0.02 -4.23
N ALA A 603 26.93 -0.94 -3.92
CA ALA A 603 27.29 -2.14 -3.18
C ALA A 603 28.12 -3.15 -4.00
N GLU A 604 27.87 -3.26 -5.31
CA GLU A 604 28.52 -4.23 -6.19
C GLU A 604 29.38 -3.52 -7.24
N VAL A 605 30.59 -4.04 -7.50
CA VAL A 605 31.51 -3.48 -8.52
C VAL A 605 30.90 -3.56 -9.92
N GLU A 606 30.10 -4.59 -10.20
CA GLU A 606 29.36 -4.70 -11.47
C GLU A 606 28.44 -3.49 -11.72
N HIS A 607 27.79 -2.98 -10.67
CA HIS A 607 26.88 -1.83 -10.79
C HIS A 607 27.60 -0.55 -11.24
N MET A 608 28.88 -0.40 -10.92
CA MET A 608 29.70 0.71 -11.43
C MET A 608 29.84 0.67 -12.95
N ILE A 609 29.97 -0.52 -13.53
CA ILE A 609 30.13 -0.72 -14.98
C ILE A 609 28.82 -0.38 -15.72
N TYR A 610 27.67 -0.67 -15.09
CA TYR A 610 26.35 -0.41 -15.67
C TYR A 610 25.85 1.04 -15.48
N LEU A 611 26.46 1.82 -14.59
CA LEU A 611 25.98 3.18 -14.26
C LEU A 611 26.02 4.11 -15.46
N GLN A 612 27.10 4.14 -16.23
CA GLN A 612 27.22 5.02 -17.38
C GLN A 612 26.22 4.66 -18.51
N PRO A 613 26.12 3.41 -18.98
CA PRO A 613 25.10 3.02 -19.95
C PRO A 613 23.66 3.31 -19.47
N LEU A 614 23.42 3.18 -18.15
CA LEU A 614 22.14 3.51 -17.56
C LEU A 614 21.81 5.00 -17.67
N LEU A 615 22.76 5.87 -17.33
CA LEU A 615 22.62 7.32 -17.45
C LEU A 615 22.41 7.74 -18.91
N GLU A 616 23.18 7.18 -19.84
CA GLU A 616 23.02 7.42 -21.28
C GLU A 616 21.62 7.07 -21.77
N GLN A 617 21.09 5.92 -21.35
CA GLN A 617 19.73 5.49 -21.71
C GLN A 617 18.64 6.40 -21.12
N ILE A 618 18.78 6.84 -19.86
CA ILE A 618 17.81 7.77 -19.23
C ILE A 618 17.82 9.12 -19.94
N MET A 619 19.02 9.61 -20.29
CA MET A 619 19.18 10.93 -20.88
C MET A 619 18.94 10.96 -22.40
N ALA A 620 18.85 9.79 -23.06
CA ALA A 620 18.61 9.69 -24.51
C ALA A 620 17.29 10.36 -24.95
N THR A 621 16.26 10.30 -24.11
CA THR A 621 14.94 10.89 -24.40
C THR A 621 14.68 12.21 -23.67
N SER A 622 15.64 12.71 -22.87
CA SER A 622 15.47 13.90 -22.03
C SER A 622 16.25 15.09 -22.57
N GLN A 623 15.62 16.28 -22.64
CA GLN A 623 16.29 17.53 -23.04
C GLN A 623 16.76 18.35 -21.84
N HIS A 624 16.28 18.02 -20.63
CA HIS A 624 16.61 18.73 -19.39
C HIS A 624 18.12 18.79 -19.06
N THR A 625 18.50 19.91 -18.45
CA THR A 625 19.81 20.16 -17.82
C THR A 625 19.60 20.61 -16.38
N TRP A 626 20.61 20.39 -15.54
CA TRP A 626 20.58 20.76 -14.12
C TRP A 626 21.49 21.97 -13.90
N SER A 627 21.09 22.90 -13.02
CA SER A 627 21.94 24.01 -12.64
C SER A 627 23.19 23.55 -11.88
N GLU A 628 24.23 24.39 -11.87
CA GLU A 628 25.42 24.17 -11.05
C GLU A 628 25.09 24.07 -9.54
N LYS A 629 24.10 24.87 -9.09
CA LYS A 629 23.63 24.87 -7.70
C LYS A 629 23.05 23.53 -7.28
N THR A 630 22.35 22.84 -8.18
CA THR A 630 21.82 21.50 -7.92
C THR A 630 22.88 20.42 -8.12
N LEU A 631 23.64 20.49 -9.23
CA LEU A 631 24.67 19.50 -9.58
C LEU A 631 25.74 19.32 -8.50
N ARG A 632 26.10 20.37 -7.76
CA ARG A 632 27.09 20.27 -6.65
C ARG A 632 26.68 19.28 -5.55
N TYR A 633 25.39 18.98 -5.41
CA TYR A 633 24.89 18.05 -4.40
C TYR A 633 24.86 16.60 -4.87
N PHE A 634 24.99 16.36 -6.18
CA PHE A 634 25.00 15.04 -6.77
C PHE A 634 26.33 14.33 -6.54
N PRO A 635 26.34 12.98 -6.46
CA PRO A 635 27.57 12.20 -6.44
C PRO A 635 28.45 12.52 -7.67
N PRO A 636 29.80 12.56 -7.54
CA PRO A 636 30.70 12.93 -8.63
C PRO A 636 30.45 12.15 -9.93
N LEU A 637 30.23 10.83 -9.83
CA LEU A 637 29.96 9.96 -10.98
C LEU A 637 28.75 10.39 -11.83
N ILE A 638 27.69 10.90 -11.18
CA ILE A 638 26.51 11.41 -11.89
C ILE A 638 26.77 12.85 -12.35
N ARG A 639 27.35 13.68 -11.48
CA ARG A 639 27.62 15.09 -11.76
C ARG A 639 28.46 15.25 -13.00
N ASP A 640 29.57 14.53 -13.09
CA ASP A 640 30.55 14.67 -14.17
C ASP A 640 29.94 14.23 -15.53
N PHE A 641 29.03 13.25 -15.51
CA PHE A 641 28.26 12.86 -16.70
C PHE A 641 27.26 13.95 -17.15
N LEU A 642 26.58 14.59 -16.19
CA LEU A 642 25.55 15.59 -16.49
C LEU A 642 26.11 16.97 -16.84
N MET A 643 27.28 17.34 -16.32
CA MET A 643 27.93 18.64 -16.56
C MET A 643 28.21 18.93 -18.05
N GLY A 644 28.42 17.91 -18.87
CA GLY A 644 28.72 18.06 -20.30
C GLY A 644 27.51 18.36 -21.19
N ARG A 645 26.29 18.44 -20.65
CA ARG A 645 25.08 18.65 -21.47
C ARG A 645 24.89 20.12 -21.83
N VAL A 646 24.57 20.36 -23.10
CA VAL A 646 24.28 21.70 -23.63
C VAL A 646 22.92 22.18 -23.12
N ASP A 647 22.91 23.34 -22.47
CA ASP A 647 21.67 24.02 -22.10
C ASP A 647 20.96 24.60 -23.33
N LYS A 648 19.72 24.16 -23.56
CA LYS A 648 18.90 24.55 -24.71
C LYS A 648 17.94 25.69 -24.41
N ARG A 649 17.87 26.20 -23.17
CA ARG A 649 16.96 27.30 -22.79
C ARG A 649 17.16 28.54 -23.66
N GLY A 650 18.41 28.94 -23.88
CA GLY A 650 18.73 30.08 -24.76
C GLY A 650 18.24 29.91 -26.20
N LEU A 651 18.29 28.68 -26.74
CA LEU A 651 17.76 28.37 -28.07
C LEU A 651 16.23 28.42 -28.10
N ALA A 652 15.57 27.93 -27.03
CA ALA A 652 14.11 28.02 -26.91
C ALA A 652 13.64 29.47 -26.85
N ILE A 653 14.34 30.35 -26.12
CA ILE A 653 14.04 31.79 -26.08
C ILE A 653 14.28 32.45 -27.44
N GLN A 654 15.34 32.11 -28.17
CA GLN A 654 15.54 32.61 -29.54
C GLN A 654 14.41 32.17 -30.48
N ALA A 655 13.98 30.91 -30.38
CA ALA A 655 12.85 30.40 -31.16
C ALA A 655 11.53 31.11 -30.79
N TRP A 656 11.31 31.40 -29.50
CA TRP A 656 10.20 32.22 -29.04
C TRP A 656 10.23 33.61 -29.69
N GLN A 657 11.35 34.33 -29.64
CA GLN A 657 11.48 35.67 -30.22
C GLN A 657 11.17 35.71 -31.73
N GLN A 658 11.46 34.63 -32.46
CA GLN A 658 11.11 34.50 -33.87
C GLN A 658 9.62 34.20 -34.10
N ALA A 659 8.99 33.44 -33.20
CA ALA A 659 7.60 33.03 -33.29
C ALA A 659 6.62 34.00 -32.63
N GLU A 660 7.09 34.88 -31.74
CA GLU A 660 6.31 35.72 -30.82
C GLU A 660 5.17 36.45 -31.53
N THR A 661 5.49 37.23 -32.56
CA THR A 661 4.48 38.01 -33.31
C THR A 661 3.37 37.12 -33.89
N THR A 662 3.73 35.93 -34.38
CA THR A 662 2.76 35.00 -34.96
C THR A 662 1.90 34.36 -33.87
N VAL A 663 2.51 33.92 -32.77
CA VAL A 663 1.81 33.30 -31.64
C VAL A 663 0.87 34.30 -30.97
N ILE A 664 1.31 35.54 -30.74
CA ILE A 664 0.50 36.61 -30.15
C ILE A 664 -0.71 36.94 -31.05
N ASN A 665 -0.52 37.01 -32.37
CA ASN A 665 -1.63 37.22 -33.31
C ASN A 665 -2.65 36.07 -33.28
N GLN A 666 -2.19 34.81 -33.22
CA GLN A 666 -3.06 33.65 -33.07
C GLN A 666 -3.79 33.65 -31.72
N CYS A 667 -3.10 34.00 -30.64
CA CYS A 667 -3.68 34.09 -29.30
C CYS A 667 -4.73 35.20 -29.23
N ASN A 668 -4.51 36.37 -29.84
CA ASN A 668 -5.50 37.45 -29.90
C ASN A 668 -6.80 37.01 -30.59
N GLN A 669 -6.69 36.27 -31.70
CA GLN A 669 -7.85 35.75 -32.42
C GLN A 669 -8.59 34.65 -31.64
N LEU A 670 -7.84 33.82 -30.90
CA LEU A 670 -8.40 32.71 -30.11
C LEU A 670 -9.01 33.16 -28.78
N LEU A 671 -8.36 34.11 -28.11
CA LEU A 671 -8.59 34.47 -26.70
C LEU A 671 -9.31 35.80 -26.51
N SER A 672 -9.60 36.55 -27.58
CA SER A 672 -10.45 37.74 -27.47
C SER A 672 -11.79 37.40 -26.81
N PRO A 673 -12.34 38.24 -25.91
CA PRO A 673 -13.66 38.03 -25.31
C PRO A 673 -14.78 37.83 -26.33
N SER A 674 -14.64 38.40 -27.53
CA SER A 674 -15.59 38.26 -28.65
C SER A 674 -15.27 37.11 -29.61
N ALA A 675 -14.27 36.28 -29.31
CA ALA A 675 -13.83 35.21 -30.20
C ALA A 675 -14.89 34.10 -30.33
N GLU A 676 -15.24 33.76 -31.58
CA GLU A 676 -16.20 32.69 -31.84
C GLU A 676 -15.63 31.30 -31.48
N PRO A 677 -16.44 30.41 -30.86
CA PRO A 677 -16.11 29.01 -30.59
C PRO A 677 -15.48 28.24 -31.76
N ASN A 678 -15.92 28.52 -32.99
CA ASN A 678 -15.52 27.79 -34.19
C ASN A 678 -14.04 28.00 -34.55
N TYR A 679 -13.43 29.11 -34.11
CA TYR A 679 -12.03 29.41 -34.37
C TYR A 679 -11.08 28.38 -33.73
N VAL A 680 -11.50 27.68 -32.67
CA VAL A 680 -10.74 26.58 -32.05
C VAL A 680 -10.34 25.52 -33.10
N MET A 681 -11.26 25.15 -34.00
CA MET A 681 -10.97 24.17 -35.06
C MET A 681 -10.00 24.72 -36.10
N THR A 682 -10.11 26.00 -36.44
CA THR A 682 -9.16 26.68 -37.32
C THR A 682 -7.77 26.70 -36.72
N TYR A 683 -7.64 27.04 -35.43
CA TYR A 683 -6.36 27.00 -34.72
C TYR A 683 -5.76 25.59 -34.72
N LEU A 684 -6.53 24.56 -34.37
CA LEU A 684 -6.05 23.18 -34.33
C LEU A 684 -5.63 22.64 -35.70
N SER A 685 -6.26 23.11 -36.78
CA SER A 685 -5.99 22.63 -38.15
C SER A 685 -4.84 23.37 -38.82
N HIS A 686 -4.68 24.67 -38.55
CA HIS A 686 -3.75 25.55 -39.28
C HIS A 686 -2.58 26.10 -38.46
N SER A 687 -2.56 25.91 -37.14
CA SER A 687 -1.39 26.28 -36.33
C SER A 687 -0.19 25.41 -36.69
N PHE A 688 0.97 26.06 -36.86
CA PHE A 688 2.24 25.35 -37.00
C PHE A 688 2.50 24.51 -35.74
N PRO A 689 2.80 23.20 -35.86
CA PRO A 689 3.02 22.34 -34.69
C PRO A 689 4.06 22.89 -33.71
N GLN A 690 5.14 23.49 -34.23
CA GLN A 690 6.21 24.10 -33.42
C GLN A 690 5.74 25.33 -32.63
N HIS A 691 4.65 25.99 -33.03
CA HIS A 691 4.14 27.18 -32.34
C HIS A 691 3.19 26.80 -31.19
N ARG A 692 2.64 25.58 -31.19
CA ARG A 692 1.68 25.12 -30.18
C ARG A 692 2.26 25.05 -28.77
N GLN A 693 3.57 24.81 -28.65
CA GLN A 693 4.26 24.81 -27.36
C GLN A 693 4.31 26.21 -26.70
N TYR A 694 4.05 27.27 -27.46
CA TYR A 694 4.06 28.65 -26.96
C TYR A 694 2.65 29.20 -26.70
N LEU A 695 1.59 28.39 -26.85
CA LEU A 695 0.21 28.85 -26.71
C LEU A 695 -0.03 29.48 -25.33
N CYS A 696 0.37 28.78 -24.26
CA CYS A 696 0.16 29.28 -22.91
C CYS A 696 1.04 30.51 -22.62
N ALA A 697 2.23 30.61 -23.23
CA ALA A 697 3.11 31.76 -23.08
C ALA A 697 2.51 33.00 -23.76
N GLY A 698 1.94 32.83 -24.97
CA GLY A 698 1.20 33.87 -25.66
C GLY A 698 -0.06 34.31 -24.91
N ALA A 699 -0.81 33.37 -24.33
CA ALA A 699 -1.96 33.67 -23.49
C ALA A 699 -1.56 34.52 -22.27
N TRP A 700 -0.49 34.12 -21.59
CA TRP A 700 0.06 34.86 -20.44
C TRP A 700 0.51 36.27 -20.82
N MET A 701 1.22 36.43 -21.94
CA MET A 701 1.67 37.73 -22.45
C MET A 701 0.50 38.68 -22.74
N LEU A 702 -0.61 38.16 -23.29
CA LEU A 702 -1.79 38.98 -23.61
C LEU A 702 -2.55 39.47 -22.39
N MET A 703 -2.52 38.72 -21.28
CA MET A 703 -3.18 39.16 -20.04
C MET A 703 -2.54 40.44 -19.51
N ASN A 704 -1.19 40.54 -19.48
CA ASN A 704 -0.46 41.72 -18.99
C ASN A 704 -0.94 42.27 -17.62
N GLY A 705 -1.53 41.42 -16.77
CA GLY A 705 -2.13 41.80 -15.48
C GLY A 705 -3.63 42.13 -15.53
N HIS A 706 -4.27 42.06 -16.69
CA HIS A 706 -5.71 42.19 -16.91
C HIS A 706 -6.33 40.85 -17.30
N LEU A 707 -7.41 40.45 -16.63
CA LEU A 707 -7.95 39.07 -16.68
C LEU A 707 -9.00 38.82 -17.79
N GLU A 708 -9.00 39.61 -18.87
CA GLU A 708 -10.03 39.55 -19.91
C GLU A 708 -9.65 38.64 -21.09
N ILE A 709 -9.45 37.35 -20.82
CA ILE A 709 -9.24 36.35 -21.89
C ILE A 709 -10.37 35.31 -21.93
N ASN A 710 -10.68 34.82 -23.14
CA ASN A 710 -11.62 33.73 -23.36
C ASN A 710 -10.99 32.38 -22.95
N SER A 711 -11.03 32.09 -21.65
CA SER A 711 -10.50 30.87 -21.05
C SER A 711 -11.21 29.59 -21.53
N ALA A 712 -12.48 29.70 -21.97
CA ALA A 712 -13.22 28.56 -22.52
C ALA A 712 -12.63 28.06 -23.85
N ASN A 713 -12.23 28.96 -24.75
CA ASN A 713 -11.55 28.59 -25.99
C ASN A 713 -10.16 28.00 -25.71
N LEU A 714 -9.41 28.57 -24.77
CA LEU A 714 -8.13 28.03 -24.33
C LEU A 714 -8.28 26.59 -23.80
N ALA A 715 -9.25 26.36 -22.91
CA ALA A 715 -9.55 25.04 -22.37
C ALA A 715 -9.88 24.01 -23.47
N ARG A 716 -10.66 24.39 -24.48
CA ARG A 716 -10.99 23.51 -25.62
C ARG A 716 -9.76 23.14 -26.43
N VAL A 717 -8.83 24.07 -26.66
CA VAL A 717 -7.57 23.77 -27.36
C VAL A 717 -6.68 22.86 -26.52
N LEU A 718 -6.49 23.17 -25.23
CA LEU A 718 -5.65 22.36 -24.33
C LEU A 718 -6.19 20.93 -24.15
N ARG A 719 -7.52 20.74 -24.21
CA ARG A 719 -8.12 19.39 -24.21
C ARG A 719 -7.67 18.55 -25.41
N GLU A 720 -7.44 19.18 -26.55
CA GLU A 720 -6.99 18.53 -27.79
C GLU A 720 -5.45 18.36 -27.85
N PHE A 721 -4.71 18.96 -26.91
CA PHE A 721 -3.29 18.67 -26.76
C PHE A 721 -3.10 17.34 -26.04
N SER A 722 -1.97 16.69 -26.30
CA SER A 722 -1.51 15.56 -25.50
C SER A 722 -0.96 16.03 -24.15
N PRO A 723 -0.92 15.15 -23.13
CA PRO A 723 -0.33 15.48 -21.84
C PRO A 723 1.14 15.98 -21.93
N GLU A 724 1.93 15.43 -22.86
CA GLU A 724 3.31 15.89 -23.09
C GLU A 724 3.35 17.30 -23.70
N GLU A 725 2.45 17.63 -24.64
CA GLU A 725 2.34 18.99 -25.20
C GLU A 725 1.92 20.03 -24.15
N VAL A 726 1.02 19.66 -23.22
CA VAL A 726 0.64 20.52 -22.08
C VAL A 726 1.83 20.73 -21.15
N THR A 727 2.57 19.67 -20.83
CA THR A 727 3.79 19.76 -20.01
C THR A 727 4.82 20.69 -20.67
N ALA A 728 5.08 20.51 -21.97
CA ALA A 728 5.99 21.37 -22.73
C ALA A 728 5.54 22.84 -22.74
N ASN A 729 4.23 23.09 -22.86
CA ASN A 729 3.67 24.44 -22.78
C ASN A 729 3.98 25.12 -21.43
N ILE A 730 3.88 24.39 -20.31
CA ILE A 730 4.14 24.94 -18.98
C ILE A 730 5.62 25.32 -18.81
N TYR A 731 6.54 24.43 -19.20
CA TYR A 731 7.97 24.75 -19.17
C TYR A 731 8.30 25.96 -20.05
N THR A 732 7.67 26.04 -21.23
CA THR A 732 7.86 27.16 -22.15
C THR A 732 7.32 28.47 -21.58
N VAL A 733 6.16 28.45 -20.91
CA VAL A 733 5.62 29.61 -20.18
C VAL A 733 6.62 30.09 -19.13
N VAL A 734 7.19 29.17 -18.33
CA VAL A 734 8.17 29.53 -17.29
C VAL A 734 9.42 30.16 -17.90
N ASP A 735 9.97 29.57 -18.97
CA ASP A 735 11.15 30.11 -19.64
C ASP A 735 10.89 31.52 -20.21
N VAL A 736 9.75 31.71 -20.90
CA VAL A 736 9.35 33.02 -21.46
C VAL A 736 9.06 34.04 -20.36
N LEU A 737 8.39 33.63 -19.28
CA LEU A 737 8.06 34.45 -18.11
C LEU A 737 9.34 35.01 -17.47
N LEU A 738 10.30 34.15 -17.16
CA LEU A 738 11.55 34.54 -16.50
C LEU A 738 12.37 35.46 -17.43
N HIS A 739 12.44 35.13 -18.72
CA HIS A 739 13.09 36.00 -19.71
C HIS A 739 12.41 37.38 -19.80
N HIS A 740 11.08 37.44 -19.78
CA HIS A 740 10.33 38.69 -19.82
C HIS A 740 10.60 39.55 -18.59
N ILE A 741 10.58 38.97 -17.38
CA ILE A 741 10.90 39.69 -16.14
C ILE A 741 12.32 40.27 -16.22
N GLN A 742 13.30 39.49 -16.67
CA GLN A 742 14.68 39.99 -16.83
C GLN A 742 14.76 41.17 -17.80
N CYS A 743 14.12 41.08 -18.96
CA CYS A 743 14.09 42.14 -19.97
C CYS A 743 13.42 43.43 -19.45
N GLU A 744 12.29 43.32 -18.77
CA GLU A 744 11.56 44.48 -18.25
C GLU A 744 12.28 45.14 -17.08
N VAL A 745 12.96 44.36 -16.22
CA VAL A 745 13.85 44.91 -15.19
C VAL A 745 15.02 45.68 -15.81
N GLN A 746 15.61 45.17 -16.89
CA GLN A 746 16.65 45.90 -17.63
C GLN A 746 16.13 47.20 -18.27
N ARG A 747 14.83 47.27 -18.58
CA ARG A 747 14.15 48.49 -19.07
C ARG A 747 13.76 49.47 -17.95
N GLY A 748 14.05 49.14 -16.68
CA GLY A 748 13.82 50.01 -15.53
C GLY A 748 12.52 49.76 -14.77
N HIS A 749 11.77 48.70 -15.11
CA HIS A 749 10.57 48.33 -14.34
C HIS A 749 10.93 47.68 -13.01
N LEU A 750 10.09 47.93 -11.99
CA LEU A 750 10.28 47.35 -10.66
C LEU A 750 9.99 45.85 -10.68
N ALA A 751 10.97 45.06 -10.24
CA ALA A 751 10.85 43.60 -10.19
C ALA A 751 9.65 43.13 -9.37
N GLN A 752 9.32 43.81 -8.27
CA GLN A 752 8.19 43.44 -7.40
C GLN A 752 6.84 43.56 -8.11
N ASP A 753 6.65 44.59 -8.94
CA ASP A 753 5.42 44.79 -9.70
C ASP A 753 5.27 43.71 -10.78
N LEU A 754 6.37 43.34 -11.43
CA LEU A 754 6.41 42.29 -12.44
C LEU A 754 6.11 40.91 -11.83
N LEU A 755 6.69 40.60 -10.67
CA LEU A 755 6.41 39.38 -9.91
C LEU A 755 4.94 39.31 -9.50
N SER A 756 4.38 40.40 -8.96
CA SER A 756 2.96 40.47 -8.59
C SER A 756 2.05 40.19 -9.79
N LYS A 757 2.32 40.79 -10.95
CA LYS A 757 1.55 40.55 -12.19
C LYS A 757 1.66 39.10 -12.66
N ALA A 758 2.87 38.53 -12.62
CA ALA A 758 3.11 37.15 -12.98
C ALA A 758 2.28 36.19 -12.11
N ILE A 759 2.29 36.40 -10.79
CA ILE A 759 1.55 35.57 -9.83
C ILE A 759 0.04 35.70 -10.04
N THR A 760 -0.48 36.91 -10.26
CA THR A 760 -1.91 37.11 -10.57
C THR A 760 -2.33 36.33 -11.81
N ASN A 761 -1.56 36.39 -12.90
CA ASN A 761 -1.87 35.66 -14.13
C ASN A 761 -1.76 34.14 -13.95
N LEU A 762 -0.72 33.66 -13.25
CA LEU A 762 -0.55 32.24 -12.97
C LEU A 762 -1.65 31.70 -12.06
N SER A 763 -2.08 32.48 -11.06
CA SER A 763 -3.21 32.15 -10.18
C SER A 763 -4.51 32.02 -10.96
N PHE A 764 -4.73 32.87 -11.97
CA PHE A 764 -5.88 32.78 -12.86
C PHE A 764 -5.88 31.46 -13.67
N PHE A 765 -4.73 31.04 -14.19
CA PHE A 765 -4.63 29.76 -14.92
C PHE A 765 -4.87 28.54 -14.03
N ILE A 766 -4.41 28.58 -12.76
CA ILE A 766 -4.43 27.41 -11.88
C ILE A 766 -5.72 27.34 -11.07
N TRP A 767 -6.09 28.40 -10.36
CA TRP A 767 -7.15 28.37 -9.36
C TRP A 767 -8.50 28.83 -9.89
N THR A 768 -8.52 29.80 -10.81
CA THR A 768 -9.77 30.35 -11.35
C THR A 768 -10.38 29.48 -12.44
N HIS A 769 -9.53 28.94 -13.33
CA HIS A 769 -9.99 28.17 -14.49
C HIS A 769 -9.41 26.76 -14.59
N GLU A 770 -8.54 26.34 -13.67
CA GLU A 770 -7.98 24.98 -13.61
C GLU A 770 -7.40 24.50 -14.96
N LEU A 771 -6.79 25.41 -15.72
CA LEU A 771 -6.28 25.14 -17.07
C LEU A 771 -4.93 24.43 -17.04
N LEU A 772 -4.08 24.78 -16.05
CA LEU A 772 -2.72 24.27 -15.94
C LEU A 772 -2.51 23.58 -14.58
N PRO A 773 -1.84 22.44 -14.55
CA PRO A 773 -1.54 21.73 -13.31
C PRO A 773 -0.42 22.43 -12.50
N LEU A 774 -0.72 22.72 -11.23
CA LEU A 774 0.19 23.40 -10.30
C LEU A 774 1.52 22.64 -10.09
N ASP A 775 1.46 21.33 -9.94
CA ASP A 775 2.62 20.49 -9.62
C ASP A 775 3.71 20.55 -10.71
N ILE A 776 3.33 20.66 -11.99
CA ILE A 776 4.29 20.81 -13.08
C ILE A 776 4.81 22.24 -13.19
N LEU A 777 3.98 23.24 -12.90
CA LEU A 777 4.45 24.63 -12.84
C LEU A 777 5.52 24.78 -11.74
N LEU A 778 5.25 24.25 -10.55
CA LEU A 778 6.20 24.28 -9.44
C LEU A 778 7.50 23.53 -9.79
N LEU A 779 7.38 22.35 -10.42
CA LEU A 779 8.55 21.63 -10.90
C LEU A 779 9.35 22.48 -11.90
N ALA A 780 8.69 23.04 -12.91
CA ALA A 780 9.36 23.86 -13.93
C ALA A 780 10.05 25.10 -13.33
N LEU A 781 9.48 25.73 -12.29
CA LEU A 781 10.11 26.85 -11.58
C LEU A 781 11.30 26.42 -10.72
N ILE A 782 11.17 25.32 -9.96
CA ILE A 782 12.27 24.79 -9.13
C ILE A 782 13.47 24.38 -9.99
N ASP A 783 13.23 23.95 -11.22
CA ASP A 783 14.26 23.58 -12.18
C ASP A 783 15.05 24.75 -12.75
N ARG A 784 14.60 25.96 -12.46
CA ARG A 784 15.26 27.21 -12.84
C ARG A 784 15.85 27.87 -11.60
N ASP A 785 16.35 27.08 -10.65
CA ASP A 785 16.97 27.56 -9.41
C ASP A 785 18.24 28.42 -9.63
N ASP A 786 18.77 28.45 -10.84
CA ASP A 786 19.82 29.38 -11.28
C ASP A 786 19.29 30.77 -11.63
N ASP A 787 18.00 30.91 -11.96
CA ASP A 787 17.34 32.20 -12.18
C ASP A 787 16.97 32.88 -10.85
N PRO A 788 17.27 34.19 -10.66
CA PRO A 788 17.02 34.89 -9.42
C PRO A 788 15.54 35.09 -9.07
N TYR A 789 14.63 34.94 -10.04
CA TYR A 789 13.20 35.18 -9.89
C TYR A 789 12.38 33.89 -9.78
N ALA A 790 12.87 32.77 -10.29
CA ALA A 790 12.11 31.51 -10.31
C ALA A 790 11.69 31.03 -8.91
N LEU A 791 12.63 30.95 -7.96
CA LEU A 791 12.31 30.55 -6.59
C LEU A 791 11.50 31.60 -5.83
N ARG A 792 11.64 32.89 -6.17
CA ARG A 792 10.81 33.96 -5.58
C ARG A 792 9.35 33.85 -6.00
N LEU A 793 9.10 33.44 -7.25
CA LEU A 793 7.74 33.15 -7.71
C LEU A 793 7.15 31.98 -6.92
N VAL A 794 7.94 30.95 -6.62
CA VAL A 794 7.50 29.81 -5.78
C VAL A 794 7.19 30.27 -4.35
N ASP A 795 8.07 31.06 -3.72
CA ASP A 795 7.89 31.52 -2.34
C ASP A 795 6.67 32.45 -2.16
N GLN A 796 6.26 33.15 -3.22
CA GLN A 796 5.13 34.08 -3.20
C GLN A 796 3.81 33.46 -3.70
N PHE A 797 3.86 32.27 -4.32
CA PHE A 797 2.70 31.50 -4.77
C PHE A 797 2.05 30.76 -3.60
#